data_AF-A0A831VEJ9-F1
#
_entry.id   AF-A0A831VEJ9-F1
#
_cell.length_a   1.000
_cell.length_b   1.000
_cell.length_c   1.000
_cell.angle_alpha   90.00
_cell.angle_beta   90.00
_cell.angle_gamma   90.00
#
_symmetry.space_group_name_H-M   'P 1'
#
loop_
_entity.id
_entity.type
_entity.pdbx_description
1 polymer ?
#
loop_
_entity_poly.entity_id
_entity_poly.type
_entity_poly.pdbx_seq_one_letter_code
_entity_poly.pdbx_strand_id
1 'polypeptide(L)'
;MPANVCRVPLVFILIACFCCLQSVTTAQRVYPDALRRDIERARDRVYPAVVNILAVTRYFSEGRAQRSPSGGSGVIVTPQGHVLTNYHVAGNSTRITCSLTTGETLEATVVAHDPLTDLSILKLRADPKRRFPHAPLGNSDALKVGEYVLAMGNPLMLSSSATLGIVSNTRRVFTDFTQTEIEELQLDEGESTGLLTRWIQHDALILPGNSGGPLVNLNGEVVGINELGGSGMGFAIPSNLARQVLQQVLKTGRIERGWLGVTVLPVEKLGRKTGVLVSSVFPDSPAQKAGIQPGDILLSIDGVAVNARFFEEIPLFHQKVASLPMGKRVTIRLLREGKERTVTAVTARWERARGEEEEFREAGITAQNITRAMMVARKLATQQGVLVTGVRPGYPFDSARPNLKRNDIITSVNGIATPNLTALRKAITAAVKNGGEAIVHFRRGEEHLVTVARLTTPPPDTIGGELARPWLGVKTQVVTAELAKAMGVTEARGFRITEVYPWTEAGKAGLRVGDIILAVNDTDLEASRPQDADELRRVIEDLSVGEQVQLTILRGEKTQRVSVTLEETPASGETARRVRQKEFEFVVRDITPMDRMENRWNRDQNGVLVVECTMGGWAHLAGLRADDLILSINGVPIADTRAFEEVMARVVRERPKVTRIFLRRDGRTHFVFIEPDWAKLLP
;
A
#
# COMPACT_ATOMS: atom_id res chain seq x y z
N MET A 1 13.87 -28.62 64.65
CA MET A 1 14.64 -28.38 63.40
C MET A 1 15.27 -29.70 62.98
N PRO A 2 15.39 -30.07 61.69
CA PRO A 2 14.92 -29.43 60.45
C PRO A 2 13.98 -30.38 59.63
N ALA A 3 12.90 -29.87 59.04
CA ALA A 3 12.74 -29.31 57.69
C ALA A 3 12.20 -30.34 56.67
N ASN A 4 10.90 -30.21 56.42
CA ASN A 4 10.10 -30.94 55.43
C ASN A 4 10.49 -30.56 53.99
N VAL A 5 10.68 -31.56 53.14
CA VAL A 5 10.43 -31.47 51.69
C VAL A 5 9.50 -32.63 51.37
N CYS A 6 8.23 -32.34 51.10
CA CYS A 6 7.29 -33.37 50.65
C CYS A 6 6.61 -32.91 49.36
N ARG A 7 6.88 -33.65 48.29
CA ARG A 7 6.25 -33.55 46.97
C ARG A 7 4.78 -33.93 47.11
N VAL A 8 3.86 -33.07 46.63
CA VAL A 8 2.45 -33.42 46.47
C VAL A 8 2.17 -33.69 44.99
N PRO A 9 1.51 -34.81 44.64
CA PRO A 9 1.15 -35.15 43.27
C PRO A 9 -0.13 -34.42 42.83
N LEU A 10 -0.22 -34.21 41.52
CA LEU A 10 -1.33 -33.59 40.81
C LEU A 10 -2.62 -34.40 41.03
N VAL A 11 -3.54 -33.86 41.84
CA VAL A 11 -4.89 -34.40 42.01
C VAL A 11 -5.77 -33.80 40.91
N PHE A 12 -6.30 -34.67 40.04
CA PHE A 12 -7.42 -34.37 39.16
C PHE A 12 -8.65 -34.04 40.01
N ILE A 13 -8.97 -32.75 40.15
CA ILE A 13 -10.27 -32.31 40.69
C ILE A 13 -11.22 -32.14 39.51
N LEU A 14 -12.13 -33.10 39.37
CA LEU A 14 -13.38 -32.95 38.65
C LEU A 14 -14.16 -31.78 39.29
N ILE A 15 -14.10 -30.60 38.68
CA ILE A 15 -15.06 -29.54 39.01
C ILE A 15 -16.33 -29.86 38.21
N ALA A 16 -17.31 -30.42 38.92
CA ALA A 16 -18.67 -30.55 38.45
C ALA A 16 -19.17 -29.17 38.02
N CYS A 17 -19.33 -28.99 36.71
CA CYS A 17 -19.95 -27.84 36.10
C CYS A 17 -21.43 -27.86 36.53
N PHE A 18 -21.77 -27.13 37.58
CA PHE A 18 -23.14 -26.78 37.90
C PHE A 18 -23.61 -25.81 36.80
N CYS A 19 -24.08 -26.37 35.68
CA CYS A 19 -24.86 -25.63 34.70
C CYS A 19 -26.15 -25.16 35.38
N CYS A 20 -26.07 -24.01 36.05
CA CYS A 20 -27.21 -23.12 36.14
C CYS A 20 -27.57 -22.76 34.68
N LEU A 21 -28.53 -23.48 34.11
CA LEU A 21 -29.36 -23.01 33.02
C LEU A 21 -30.12 -21.77 33.51
N GLN A 22 -29.41 -20.64 33.64
CA GLN A 22 -30.07 -19.37 33.45
C GLN A 22 -30.39 -19.32 31.98
N SER A 23 -31.65 -19.60 31.65
CA SER A 23 -32.25 -19.19 30.41
C SER A 23 -32.04 -17.69 30.27
N VAL A 24 -30.93 -17.33 29.60
CA VAL A 24 -30.77 -16.02 29.00
C VAL A 24 -31.80 -16.02 27.88
N THR A 25 -33.04 -15.67 28.20
CA THR A 25 -33.96 -15.12 27.21
C THR A 25 -33.25 -13.90 26.66
N THR A 26 -32.57 -14.05 25.54
CA THR A 26 -32.26 -12.95 24.65
C THR A 26 -33.61 -12.34 24.30
N ALA A 27 -34.02 -11.32 25.04
CA ALA A 27 -35.12 -10.48 24.64
C ALA A 27 -34.76 -9.95 23.26
N GLN A 28 -35.36 -10.52 22.20
CA GLN A 28 -35.30 -9.95 20.88
C GLN A 28 -35.72 -8.49 21.04
N ARG A 29 -34.85 -7.56 20.65
CA ARG A 29 -35.17 -6.13 20.66
C ARG A 29 -36.32 -5.94 19.66
N VAL A 30 -37.56 -5.96 20.15
CA VAL A 30 -38.74 -5.70 19.32
C VAL A 30 -38.78 -4.20 19.09
N TYR A 31 -38.22 -3.76 17.96
CA TYR A 31 -38.42 -2.38 17.51
C TYR A 31 -39.92 -2.17 17.25
N PRO A 32 -40.50 -1.03 17.67
CA PRO A 32 -41.86 -0.69 17.29
C PRO A 32 -42.01 -0.79 15.76
N ASP A 33 -43.08 -1.40 15.26
CA ASP A 33 -43.23 -1.68 13.83
C ASP A 33 -43.11 -0.42 12.95
N ALA A 34 -43.42 0.75 13.49
CA ALA A 34 -43.21 2.04 12.82
C ALA A 34 -41.72 2.30 12.51
N LEU A 35 -40.84 2.15 13.51
CA LEU A 35 -39.41 2.36 13.33
C LEU A 35 -38.81 1.34 12.36
N ARG A 36 -39.26 0.07 12.40
CA ARG A 36 -38.84 -0.94 11.41
C ARG A 36 -39.18 -0.48 9.99
N ARG A 37 -40.42 -0.04 9.75
CA ARG A 37 -40.87 0.44 8.43
C ARG A 37 -40.10 1.68 7.97
N ASP A 38 -39.79 2.59 8.89
CA ASP A 38 -39.01 3.79 8.58
C ASP A 38 -37.58 3.43 8.16
N ILE A 39 -36.96 2.48 8.85
CA ILE A 39 -35.63 1.96 8.51
C ILE A 39 -35.65 1.28 7.13
N GLU A 40 -36.61 0.40 6.88
CA GLU A 40 -36.74 -0.30 5.59
C GLU A 40 -36.92 0.67 4.43
N ARG A 41 -37.80 1.66 4.60
CA ARG A 41 -38.02 2.72 3.60
C ARG A 41 -36.77 3.56 3.34
N ALA A 42 -36.06 3.98 4.39
CA ALA A 42 -34.83 4.75 4.23
C ALA A 42 -33.74 3.93 3.52
N ARG A 43 -33.59 2.65 3.90
CA ARG A 43 -32.69 1.69 3.27
C ARG A 43 -32.99 1.54 1.78
N ASP A 44 -34.23 1.18 1.43
CA ASP A 44 -34.61 0.85 0.06
C ASP A 44 -34.51 2.06 -0.89
N ARG A 45 -34.68 3.26 -0.34
CA ARG A 45 -34.50 4.52 -1.09
C ARG A 45 -33.04 4.80 -1.44
N VAL A 46 -32.08 4.42 -0.59
CA VAL A 46 -30.67 4.82 -0.73
C VAL A 46 -29.77 3.69 -1.25
N TYR A 47 -30.02 2.43 -0.87
CA TYR A 47 -29.21 1.28 -1.29
C TYR A 47 -28.92 1.20 -2.80
N PRO A 48 -29.88 1.44 -3.71
CA PRO A 48 -29.60 1.43 -5.15
C PRO A 48 -28.51 2.43 -5.60
N ALA A 49 -28.25 3.47 -4.81
CA ALA A 49 -27.25 4.50 -5.08
C ALA A 49 -25.91 4.26 -4.35
N VAL A 50 -25.84 3.31 -3.43
CA VAL A 50 -24.59 2.99 -2.72
C VAL A 50 -23.69 2.18 -3.64
N VAL A 51 -22.39 2.51 -3.67
CA VAL A 51 -21.40 1.81 -4.48
C VAL A 51 -20.24 1.32 -3.61
N ASN A 52 -19.73 0.13 -3.92
CA ASN A 52 -18.42 -0.30 -3.44
C ASN A 52 -17.35 0.37 -4.31
N ILE A 53 -16.29 0.87 -3.69
CA ILE A 53 -15.15 1.47 -4.37
C ILE A 53 -13.94 0.58 -4.13
N LEU A 54 -13.35 0.09 -5.20
CA LEU A 54 -12.01 -0.48 -5.21
C LEU A 54 -11.08 0.51 -5.91
N ALA A 55 -10.14 1.05 -5.15
CA ALA A 55 -9.11 1.94 -5.63
C ALA A 55 -7.76 1.23 -5.66
N VAL A 56 -6.96 1.44 -6.70
CA VAL A 56 -5.54 1.04 -6.71
C VAL A 56 -4.74 2.26 -6.31
N THR A 57 -4.39 2.38 -5.04
CA THR A 57 -3.60 3.51 -4.53
C THR A 57 -2.14 3.35 -4.93
N ARG A 58 -1.47 4.47 -5.20
CA ARG A 58 -0.03 4.55 -5.43
C ARG A 58 0.62 5.24 -4.24
N TYR A 59 1.60 4.60 -3.65
CA TYR A 59 2.44 5.15 -2.59
C TYR A 59 3.91 4.97 -2.97
N PHE A 60 4.82 5.60 -2.22
CA PHE A 60 6.24 5.60 -2.54
C PHE A 60 7.04 5.05 -1.37
N SER A 61 7.94 4.11 -1.65
CA SER A 61 8.80 3.50 -0.65
C SER A 61 10.14 3.11 -1.28
N GLU A 62 11.24 3.35 -0.56
CA GLU A 62 12.60 2.98 -0.96
C GLU A 62 12.99 3.38 -2.39
N GLY A 63 12.59 4.58 -2.83
CA GLY A 63 12.91 5.07 -4.17
C GLY A 63 12.10 4.44 -5.29
N ARG A 64 10.94 3.84 -4.96
CA ARG A 64 10.02 3.20 -5.91
C ARG A 64 8.57 3.61 -5.68
N ALA A 65 7.82 3.74 -6.77
CA ALA A 65 6.35 3.79 -6.71
C ALA A 65 5.80 2.37 -6.55
N GLN A 66 5.05 2.15 -5.48
CA GLN A 66 4.33 0.91 -5.22
C GLN A 66 2.83 1.18 -5.35
N ARG A 67 2.06 0.10 -5.49
CA ARG A 67 0.60 0.17 -5.57
C ARG A 67 -0.03 -0.87 -4.67
N SER A 68 -1.16 -0.53 -4.07
CA SER A 68 -1.94 -1.47 -3.27
C SER A 68 -3.42 -1.29 -3.58
N PRO A 69 -4.22 -2.37 -3.60
CA PRO A 69 -5.66 -2.20 -3.54
C PRO A 69 -6.06 -1.56 -2.20
N SER A 70 -6.96 -0.59 -2.28
CA SER A 70 -7.67 0.03 -1.16
C SER A 70 -9.17 -0.04 -1.45
N GLY A 71 -9.97 -0.21 -0.39
CA GLY A 71 -11.42 -0.39 -0.50
C GLY A 71 -12.17 0.65 0.31
N GLY A 72 -13.31 1.10 -0.21
CA GLY A 72 -14.24 1.98 0.49
C GLY A 72 -15.64 1.89 -0.09
N SER A 73 -16.50 2.82 0.31
CA SER A 73 -17.85 3.01 -0.23
C SER A 73 -18.01 4.39 -0.84
N GLY A 74 -19.08 4.55 -1.61
CA GLY A 74 -19.52 5.84 -2.12
C GLY A 74 -21.04 5.89 -2.25
N VAL A 75 -21.56 7.08 -2.55
CA VAL A 75 -22.97 7.27 -2.86
C VAL A 75 -23.14 8.08 -4.15
N ILE A 76 -23.93 7.56 -5.08
CA ILE A 76 -24.33 8.27 -6.30
C ILE A 76 -25.34 9.36 -5.90
N VAL A 77 -25.04 10.61 -6.21
CA VAL A 77 -25.87 11.77 -5.81
C VAL A 77 -26.47 12.54 -6.98
N THR A 78 -26.17 12.11 -8.22
CA THR A 78 -26.78 12.69 -9.43
C THR A 78 -27.15 11.57 -10.39
N PRO A 79 -28.18 11.77 -11.22
CA PRO A 79 -28.56 10.77 -12.22
C PRO A 79 -27.49 10.55 -13.29
N GLN A 80 -26.54 11.47 -13.47
CA GLN A 80 -25.41 11.31 -14.38
C GLN A 80 -24.30 10.41 -13.82
N GLY A 81 -24.38 9.96 -12.56
CA GLY A 81 -23.39 9.06 -11.96
C GLY A 81 -22.20 9.78 -11.33
N HIS A 82 -22.42 10.96 -10.73
CA HIS A 82 -21.45 11.54 -9.79
C HIS A 82 -21.57 10.84 -8.44
N VAL A 83 -20.43 10.40 -7.90
CA VAL A 83 -20.31 9.67 -6.64
C VAL A 83 -19.55 10.53 -5.64
N LEU A 84 -20.09 10.66 -4.43
CA LEU A 84 -19.35 11.19 -3.27
C LEU A 84 -18.70 10.03 -2.51
N THR A 85 -17.46 10.24 -2.07
CA THR A 85 -16.70 9.35 -1.19
C THR A 85 -15.64 10.16 -0.46
N ASN A 86 -14.85 9.55 0.42
CA ASN A 86 -13.78 10.25 1.13
C ASN A 86 -12.55 10.48 0.24
N TYR A 87 -11.73 11.47 0.58
CA TYR A 87 -10.43 11.68 -0.06
C TYR A 87 -9.45 10.57 0.31
N HIS A 88 -9.38 10.11 1.54
CA HIS A 88 -8.49 8.99 1.89
C HIS A 88 -8.84 7.67 1.15
N VAL A 89 -10.09 7.49 0.68
CA VAL A 89 -10.50 6.34 -0.16
C VAL A 89 -9.97 6.47 -1.60
N ALA A 90 -10.02 7.66 -2.20
CA ALA A 90 -9.77 7.86 -3.63
C ALA A 90 -8.51 8.67 -3.97
N GLY A 91 -7.89 9.35 -3.01
CA GLY A 91 -7.00 10.49 -3.18
C GLY A 91 -5.68 10.20 -3.90
N ASN A 92 -5.11 9.02 -3.64
CA ASN A 92 -3.86 8.57 -4.26
C ASN A 92 -4.10 7.44 -5.27
N SER A 93 -5.34 7.30 -5.76
CA SER A 93 -5.72 6.22 -6.67
C SER A 93 -5.22 6.45 -8.10
N THR A 94 -4.74 5.38 -8.73
CA THR A 94 -4.33 5.34 -10.15
C THR A 94 -5.37 4.69 -11.05
N ARG A 95 -6.29 3.94 -10.45
CA ARG A 95 -7.46 3.31 -11.06
C ARG A 95 -8.53 3.24 -9.97
N ILE A 96 -9.76 3.57 -10.32
CA ILE A 96 -10.92 3.41 -9.44
C ILE A 96 -11.97 2.60 -10.19
N THR A 97 -12.49 1.62 -9.49
CA THR A 97 -13.54 0.74 -9.96
C THR A 97 -14.68 0.77 -8.96
N CYS A 98 -15.89 1.10 -9.43
CA CYS A 98 -17.09 1.15 -8.63
C CYS A 98 -17.99 -0.04 -8.97
N SER A 99 -18.40 -0.81 -7.96
CA SER A 99 -19.39 -1.87 -8.12
C SER A 99 -20.74 -1.43 -7.57
N LEU A 100 -21.76 -1.49 -8.42
CA LEU A 100 -23.14 -1.20 -8.07
C LEU A 100 -23.75 -2.36 -7.28
N THR A 101 -24.87 -2.10 -6.59
CA THR A 101 -25.63 -3.15 -5.87
C THR A 101 -26.19 -4.24 -6.79
N THR A 102 -26.25 -4.00 -8.10
CA THR A 102 -26.60 -5.01 -9.12
C THR A 102 -25.48 -6.02 -9.40
N GLY A 103 -24.27 -5.82 -8.85
CA GLY A 103 -23.06 -6.56 -9.20
C GLY A 103 -22.34 -6.02 -10.44
N GLU A 104 -22.90 -5.03 -11.12
CA GLU A 104 -22.25 -4.38 -12.26
C GLU A 104 -21.06 -3.54 -11.79
N THR A 105 -19.93 -3.70 -12.49
CA THR A 105 -18.69 -2.99 -12.20
C THR A 105 -18.36 -2.00 -13.31
N LEU A 106 -18.10 -0.74 -12.92
CA LEU A 106 -17.78 0.37 -13.81
C LEU A 106 -16.48 1.04 -13.37
N GLU A 107 -15.63 1.44 -14.31
CA GLU A 107 -14.52 2.33 -13.98
C GLU A 107 -15.05 3.71 -13.59
N ALA A 108 -14.35 4.41 -12.70
CA ALA A 108 -14.63 5.77 -12.33
C ALA A 108 -13.40 6.66 -12.49
N THR A 109 -13.64 7.92 -12.88
CA THR A 109 -12.61 8.95 -12.88
C THR A 109 -12.85 9.90 -11.73
N VAL A 110 -11.77 10.33 -11.08
CA VAL A 110 -11.83 11.49 -10.20
C VAL A 110 -12.17 12.72 -11.03
N VAL A 111 -13.23 13.44 -10.64
CA VAL A 111 -13.52 14.78 -11.17
C VAL A 111 -12.75 15.82 -10.37
N ALA A 112 -12.79 15.71 -9.04
CA ALA A 112 -12.02 16.57 -8.14
C ALA A 112 -11.82 15.93 -6.75
N HIS A 113 -10.75 16.36 -6.09
CA HIS A 113 -10.41 16.04 -4.71
C HIS A 113 -10.42 17.31 -3.85
N ASP A 114 -10.90 17.22 -2.62
CA ASP A 114 -10.81 18.27 -1.61
C ASP A 114 -10.30 17.71 -0.28
N PRO A 115 -8.97 17.62 -0.12
CA PRO A 115 -8.36 17.06 1.08
C PRO A 115 -8.80 17.75 2.38
N LEU A 116 -9.05 19.07 2.33
CA LEU A 116 -9.44 19.87 3.49
C LEU A 116 -10.80 19.46 4.11
N THR A 117 -11.69 18.88 3.31
CA THR A 117 -12.98 18.33 3.78
C THR A 117 -13.00 16.81 3.83
N ASP A 118 -11.90 16.16 3.41
CA ASP A 118 -11.80 14.74 3.11
C ASP A 118 -12.82 14.24 2.07
N LEU A 119 -13.17 15.05 1.06
CA LEU A 119 -14.13 14.66 0.01
C LEU A 119 -13.46 14.38 -1.34
N SER A 120 -13.99 13.38 -2.04
CA SER A 120 -13.74 13.15 -3.46
C SER A 120 -15.03 13.03 -4.24
N ILE A 121 -15.04 13.64 -5.43
CA ILE A 121 -16.14 13.54 -6.39
C ILE A 121 -15.65 12.69 -7.55
N LEU A 122 -16.26 11.53 -7.72
CA LEU A 122 -15.97 10.62 -8.82
C LEU A 122 -17.08 10.70 -9.87
N LYS A 123 -16.75 10.31 -11.09
CA LYS A 123 -17.69 10.14 -12.19
C LYS A 123 -17.58 8.73 -12.74
N LEU A 124 -18.69 7.99 -12.71
CA LEU A 124 -18.79 6.67 -13.35
C LEU A 124 -18.61 6.82 -14.88
N ARG A 125 -17.71 6.00 -15.45
CA ARG A 125 -17.48 5.89 -16.89
C ARG A 125 -18.56 4.99 -17.49
N ALA A 126 -19.51 5.62 -18.17
CA ALA A 126 -20.58 4.96 -18.92
C ALA A 126 -21.06 5.87 -20.05
N ASP A 127 -22.00 5.38 -20.86
CA ASP A 127 -22.69 6.20 -21.87
C ASP A 127 -23.26 7.48 -21.22
N PRO A 128 -23.02 8.70 -21.75
CA PRO A 128 -23.53 9.95 -21.19
C PRO A 128 -25.07 10.03 -21.07
N LYS A 129 -25.82 9.25 -21.86
CA LYS A 129 -27.28 9.16 -21.81
C LYS A 129 -27.76 8.25 -20.68
N ARG A 130 -26.90 7.36 -20.16
CA ARG A 130 -27.25 6.49 -19.04
C ARG A 130 -27.64 7.32 -17.83
N ARG A 131 -28.63 6.81 -17.10
CA ARG A 131 -29.08 7.37 -15.82
C ARG A 131 -28.86 6.34 -14.72
N PHE A 132 -28.41 6.81 -13.57
CA PHE A 132 -28.14 5.98 -12.40
C PHE A 132 -29.15 6.26 -11.28
N PRO A 133 -29.53 5.25 -10.48
CA PRO A 133 -30.15 5.48 -9.19
C PRO A 133 -29.27 6.41 -8.35
N HIS A 134 -29.87 7.38 -7.67
CA HIS A 134 -29.14 8.35 -6.87
C HIS A 134 -29.89 8.69 -5.59
N ALA A 135 -29.13 9.00 -4.53
CA ALA A 135 -29.68 9.37 -3.24
C ALA A 135 -29.80 10.89 -3.11
N PRO A 136 -30.91 11.40 -2.54
CA PRO A 136 -31.05 12.83 -2.28
C PRO A 136 -30.17 13.26 -1.11
N LEU A 137 -29.50 14.41 -1.25
CA LEU A 137 -28.83 15.06 -0.12
C LEU A 137 -29.87 15.78 0.76
N GLY A 138 -29.91 15.43 2.05
CA GLY A 138 -30.72 16.10 3.07
C GLY A 138 -30.04 17.34 3.65
N ASN A 139 -30.67 17.97 4.64
CA ASN A 139 -30.14 19.14 5.34
C ASN A 139 -29.46 18.74 6.67
N SER A 140 -28.14 18.70 6.69
CA SER A 140 -27.37 18.33 7.88
C SER A 140 -27.49 19.35 9.04
N ASP A 141 -27.79 20.62 8.75
CA ASP A 141 -27.97 21.64 9.80
C ASP A 141 -29.29 21.50 10.56
N ALA A 142 -30.25 20.73 10.02
CA ALA A 142 -31.52 20.43 10.66
C ALA A 142 -31.44 19.22 11.61
N LEU A 143 -30.35 18.43 11.56
CA LEU A 143 -30.17 17.28 12.43
C LEU A 143 -30.16 17.68 13.90
N LYS A 144 -30.75 16.82 14.74
CA LYS A 144 -30.73 16.95 16.19
C LYS A 144 -30.08 15.75 16.85
N VAL A 145 -29.46 15.99 18.00
CA VAL A 145 -28.96 14.92 18.87
C VAL A 145 -30.13 14.01 19.26
N GLY A 146 -29.93 12.70 19.16
CA GLY A 146 -30.95 11.67 19.40
C GLY A 146 -31.74 11.23 18.17
N GLU A 147 -31.63 11.92 17.03
CA GLU A 147 -32.27 11.46 15.79
C GLU A 147 -31.61 10.17 15.26
N TYR A 148 -32.43 9.22 14.81
CA TYR A 148 -31.95 7.98 14.21
C TYR A 148 -31.28 8.22 12.85
N VAL A 149 -30.16 7.54 12.66
CA VAL A 149 -29.40 7.54 11.41
C VAL A 149 -28.94 6.14 11.06
N LEU A 150 -28.82 5.88 9.77
CA LEU A 150 -28.29 4.65 9.18
C LEU A 150 -26.95 4.96 8.52
N ALA A 151 -25.87 4.35 9.00
CA ALA A 151 -24.61 4.35 8.28
C ALA A 151 -24.62 3.18 7.29
N MET A 152 -24.61 3.50 6.00
CA MET A 152 -24.68 2.51 4.93
C MET A 152 -23.36 2.40 4.18
N GLY A 153 -23.06 1.21 3.66
CA GLY A 153 -21.89 0.93 2.86
C GLY A 153 -22.05 -0.34 2.03
N ASN A 154 -21.02 -0.65 1.24
CA ASN A 154 -20.91 -1.91 0.52
C ASN A 154 -19.49 -2.49 0.69
N PRO A 155 -19.15 -3.03 1.87
CA PRO A 155 -17.86 -3.65 2.11
C PRO A 155 -17.68 -4.93 1.26
N LEU A 156 -16.45 -5.15 0.76
CA LEU A 156 -16.01 -6.42 0.15
C LEU A 156 -16.83 -6.95 -1.04
N MET A 157 -17.45 -6.07 -1.83
CA MET A 157 -18.14 -6.38 -3.10
C MET A 157 -19.40 -7.28 -3.04
N LEU A 158 -19.77 -7.85 -1.88
CA LEU A 158 -20.76 -8.95 -1.84
C LEU A 158 -21.96 -8.73 -0.91
N SER A 159 -21.98 -7.69 -0.07
CA SER A 159 -23.10 -7.44 0.83
C SER A 159 -23.17 -5.99 1.30
N SER A 160 -24.16 -5.24 0.81
CA SER A 160 -24.49 -3.91 1.36
C SER A 160 -24.80 -4.02 2.84
N SER A 161 -24.11 -3.21 3.64
CA SER A 161 -24.27 -3.15 5.09
C SER A 161 -25.04 -1.87 5.46
N ALA A 162 -25.86 -1.98 6.50
CA ALA A 162 -26.42 -0.82 7.19
C ALA A 162 -26.35 -1.05 8.69
N THR A 163 -25.94 -0.02 9.42
CA THR A 163 -25.92 -0.02 10.88
C THR A 163 -26.78 1.13 11.37
N LEU A 164 -27.65 0.84 12.33
CA LEU A 164 -28.52 1.83 12.96
C LEU A 164 -27.81 2.44 14.17
N GLY A 165 -27.90 3.75 14.30
CA GLY A 165 -27.54 4.49 15.50
C GLY A 165 -28.34 5.77 15.62
N ILE A 166 -27.89 6.66 16.49
CA ILE A 166 -28.40 8.00 16.69
C ILE A 166 -27.29 9.02 16.48
N VAL A 167 -27.69 10.25 16.18
CA VAL A 167 -26.79 11.40 16.21
C VAL A 167 -26.41 11.72 17.66
N SER A 168 -25.12 11.74 17.95
CA SER A 168 -24.58 12.05 19.29
C SER A 168 -24.15 13.51 19.41
N ASN A 169 -23.68 14.13 18.31
CA ASN A 169 -23.30 15.54 18.26
C ASN A 169 -23.32 16.03 16.80
N THR A 170 -23.86 17.22 16.51
CA THR A 170 -23.90 17.79 15.15
C THR A 170 -22.81 18.83 14.88
N ARG A 171 -21.98 19.12 15.88
CA ARG A 171 -21.02 20.23 15.89
C ARG A 171 -19.64 19.80 16.38
N ARG A 172 -19.26 18.54 16.18
CA ARG A 172 -18.02 17.99 16.74
C ARG A 172 -16.79 18.60 16.04
N VAL A 173 -15.83 19.01 16.86
CA VAL A 173 -14.46 19.35 16.47
C VAL A 173 -13.49 18.60 17.37
N PHE A 174 -12.24 18.49 16.95
CA PHE A 174 -11.15 17.93 17.73
C PHE A 174 -10.20 19.05 18.13
N THR A 175 -9.73 19.00 19.37
CA THR A 175 -8.80 19.98 19.94
C THR A 175 -7.71 19.23 20.68
N ASP A 176 -6.56 19.88 20.85
CA ASP A 176 -5.53 19.37 21.74
C ASP A 176 -6.04 19.25 23.19
N PHE A 177 -5.30 18.50 24.01
CA PHE A 177 -5.67 18.24 25.41
C PHE A 177 -5.84 19.54 26.22
N THR A 178 -5.12 20.60 25.84
CA THR A 178 -5.14 21.91 26.49
C THR A 178 -6.21 22.85 25.93
N GLN A 179 -6.97 22.45 24.91
CA GLN A 179 -7.96 23.29 24.21
C GLN A 179 -7.37 24.65 23.81
N THR A 180 -6.18 24.59 23.25
CA THR A 180 -5.42 25.70 22.72
C THR A 180 -5.49 25.74 21.21
N GLU A 181 -5.62 24.60 20.52
CA GLU A 181 -5.69 24.55 19.05
C GLU A 181 -6.70 23.50 18.56
N ILE A 182 -7.20 23.67 17.34
CA ILE A 182 -7.94 22.59 16.65
C ILE A 182 -6.93 21.56 16.18
N GLU A 183 -7.18 20.29 16.53
CA GLU A 183 -6.44 19.18 15.97
C GLU A 183 -6.94 18.90 14.55
N GLU A 184 -6.02 19.02 13.59
CA GLU A 184 -6.23 18.54 12.23
C GLU A 184 -6.14 17.01 12.24
N LEU A 185 -7.15 16.34 11.68
CA LEU A 185 -7.09 14.89 11.54
C LEU A 185 -6.16 14.55 10.37
N GLN A 186 -5.29 13.57 10.57
CA GLN A 186 -4.48 12.98 9.49
C GLN A 186 -5.11 11.65 9.10
N LEU A 187 -6.03 11.70 8.14
CA LEU A 187 -6.73 10.52 7.60
C LEU A 187 -5.97 9.87 6.44
N ASP A 188 -5.06 10.61 5.82
CA ASP A 188 -4.09 10.15 4.83
C ASP A 188 -2.70 10.70 5.20
N GLU A 189 -1.62 9.98 4.85
CA GLU A 189 -0.28 10.29 5.34
C GLU A 189 0.16 11.73 5.00
N GLY A 190 0.22 12.57 6.03
CA GLY A 190 0.69 13.96 5.98
C GLY A 190 -0.13 14.90 5.10
N GLU A 191 -1.38 14.57 4.82
CA GLU A 191 -2.39 15.56 4.43
C GLU A 191 -3.20 15.99 5.65
N SER A 192 -3.41 17.30 5.76
CA SER A 192 -4.28 17.88 6.78
C SER A 192 -5.72 17.76 6.33
N THR A 193 -6.54 17.04 7.11
CA THR A 193 -7.97 16.88 6.86
C THR A 193 -8.77 17.45 8.03
N GLY A 194 -10.00 17.86 7.76
CA GLY A 194 -10.95 18.25 8.81
C GLY A 194 -10.88 19.71 9.24
N LEU A 195 -9.93 20.52 8.76
CA LEU A 195 -9.87 21.96 9.07
C LEU A 195 -11.16 22.69 8.66
N LEU A 196 -11.80 22.24 7.58
CA LEU A 196 -13.07 22.77 7.10
C LEU A 196 -14.28 22.00 7.63
N THR A 197 -14.08 20.93 8.39
CA THR A 197 -15.16 20.01 8.75
C THR A 197 -15.56 20.16 10.20
N ARG A 198 -16.83 20.48 10.41
CA ARG A 198 -17.51 20.33 11.68
C ARG A 198 -18.30 19.04 11.63
N TRP A 199 -17.79 18.00 12.28
CA TRP A 199 -18.23 16.62 12.09
C TRP A 199 -19.61 16.36 12.71
N ILE A 200 -20.39 15.49 12.07
CA ILE A 200 -21.51 14.82 12.71
C ILE A 200 -20.94 13.61 13.44
N GLN A 201 -21.10 13.56 14.75
CA GLN A 201 -20.83 12.37 15.56
C GLN A 201 -22.11 11.56 15.71
N HIS A 202 -22.01 10.24 15.57
CA HIS A 202 -23.09 9.29 15.80
C HIS A 202 -22.54 8.02 16.46
N ASP A 203 -23.43 7.12 16.90
CA ASP A 203 -23.04 5.82 17.49
C ASP A 203 -23.31 4.61 16.57
N ALA A 204 -23.84 4.84 15.36
CA ALA A 204 -23.96 3.79 14.35
C ALA A 204 -22.57 3.17 14.05
N LEU A 205 -22.50 1.85 14.03
CA LEU A 205 -21.26 1.11 13.86
C LEU A 205 -20.64 1.38 12.48
N ILE A 206 -19.43 1.95 12.46
CA ILE A 206 -18.63 2.08 11.24
C ILE A 206 -17.66 0.89 11.18
N LEU A 207 -17.80 0.08 10.13
CA LEU A 207 -16.91 -1.05 9.85
C LEU A 207 -15.98 -0.71 8.66
N PRO A 208 -14.82 -1.36 8.53
CA PRO A 208 -14.00 -1.25 7.34
C PRO A 208 -14.83 -1.49 6.07
N GLY A 209 -14.80 -0.53 5.15
CA GLY A 209 -15.58 -0.53 3.92
C GLY A 209 -16.89 0.27 3.97
N ASN A 210 -17.34 0.79 5.13
CA ASN A 210 -18.44 1.77 5.20
C ASN A 210 -17.97 3.21 4.97
N SER A 211 -16.68 3.50 5.19
CA SER A 211 -16.06 4.80 4.93
C SER A 211 -16.30 5.24 3.49
N GLY A 212 -16.83 6.45 3.33
CA GLY A 212 -17.20 7.07 2.07
C GLY A 212 -18.64 6.81 1.66
N GLY A 213 -19.30 5.85 2.30
CA GLY A 213 -20.74 5.60 2.14
C GLY A 213 -21.60 6.65 2.84
N PRO A 214 -22.93 6.65 2.62
CA PRO A 214 -23.80 7.68 3.17
C PRO A 214 -24.20 7.42 4.63
N LEU A 215 -24.29 8.50 5.41
CA LEU A 215 -25.08 8.58 6.64
C LEU A 215 -26.47 9.09 6.28
N VAL A 216 -27.51 8.34 6.63
CA VAL A 216 -28.87 8.54 6.11
C VAL A 216 -29.87 8.74 7.26
N ASN A 217 -30.76 9.72 7.16
CA ASN A 217 -31.88 9.88 8.10
C ASN A 217 -33.03 8.90 7.78
N LEU A 218 -34.03 8.79 8.66
CA LEU A 218 -35.18 7.90 8.44
C LEU A 218 -36.11 8.32 7.27
N ASN A 219 -35.90 9.50 6.68
CA ASN A 219 -36.59 9.92 5.45
C ASN A 219 -35.91 9.37 4.17
N GLY A 220 -34.75 8.69 4.31
CA GLY A 220 -33.95 8.22 3.19
C GLY A 220 -33.20 9.35 2.48
N GLU A 221 -32.74 10.35 3.24
CA GLU A 221 -31.90 11.45 2.75
C GLU A 221 -30.49 11.34 3.33
N VAL A 222 -29.49 11.57 2.50
CA VAL A 222 -28.08 11.57 2.93
C VAL A 222 -27.82 12.83 3.72
N VAL A 223 -27.56 12.68 5.02
CA VAL A 223 -27.24 13.77 5.96
C VAL A 223 -25.75 13.88 6.26
N GLY A 224 -24.96 12.88 5.85
CA GLY A 224 -23.50 12.98 5.84
C GLY A 224 -22.82 11.89 5.01
N ILE A 225 -21.49 11.95 4.93
CA ILE A 225 -20.63 10.93 4.32
C ILE A 225 -19.80 10.31 5.45
N ASN A 226 -19.91 8.99 5.65
CA ASN A 226 -19.26 8.26 6.73
C ASN A 226 -17.73 8.31 6.57
N GLU A 227 -17.00 8.35 7.69
CA GLU A 227 -15.55 8.54 7.70
C GLU A 227 -14.85 7.49 8.56
N LEU A 228 -14.68 7.80 9.84
CA LEU A 228 -14.07 6.95 10.84
C LEU A 228 -15.11 6.49 11.85
N GLY A 229 -14.86 5.33 12.46
CA GLY A 229 -15.47 5.02 13.73
C GLY A 229 -14.73 3.93 14.50
N GLY A 230 -15.05 3.84 15.78
CA GLY A 230 -14.43 2.92 16.74
C GLY A 230 -14.96 3.18 18.14
N SER A 231 -14.99 2.15 18.99
CA SER A 231 -15.43 2.27 20.39
C SER A 231 -16.81 2.93 20.58
N GLY A 232 -17.73 2.73 19.63
CA GLY A 232 -19.08 3.31 19.66
C GLY A 232 -19.17 4.78 19.24
N MET A 233 -18.11 5.36 18.67
CA MET A 233 -18.12 6.69 18.08
C MET A 233 -17.86 6.61 16.58
N GLY A 234 -18.79 7.11 15.77
CA GLY A 234 -18.64 7.30 14.34
C GLY A 234 -18.71 8.77 13.97
N PHE A 235 -18.04 9.14 12.88
CA PHE A 235 -18.02 10.51 12.36
C PHE A 235 -18.42 10.53 10.88
N ALA A 236 -19.10 11.61 10.49
CA ALA A 236 -19.48 11.86 9.11
C ALA A 236 -19.29 13.34 8.72
N ILE A 237 -18.88 13.56 7.46
CA ILE A 237 -18.87 14.89 6.85
C ILE A 237 -20.31 15.34 6.62
N PRO A 238 -20.73 16.54 7.06
CA PRO A 238 -22.11 17.01 6.86
C PRO A 238 -22.52 17.11 5.37
N SER A 239 -23.74 16.69 5.05
CA SER A 239 -24.28 16.74 3.68
C SER A 239 -24.33 18.16 3.09
N ASN A 240 -24.48 19.21 3.91
CA ASN A 240 -24.47 20.59 3.42
C ASN A 240 -23.07 21.00 2.92
N LEU A 241 -22.02 20.58 3.62
CA LEU A 241 -20.63 20.80 3.18
C LEU A 241 -20.36 20.01 1.90
N ALA A 242 -20.77 18.74 1.87
CA ALA A 242 -20.65 17.90 0.67
C ALA A 242 -21.42 18.46 -0.53
N ARG A 243 -22.61 19.04 -0.31
CA ARG A 243 -23.42 19.72 -1.33
C ARG A 243 -22.71 20.94 -1.90
N GLN A 244 -22.11 21.78 -1.06
CA GLN A 244 -21.36 22.96 -1.50
C GLN A 244 -20.18 22.55 -2.39
N VAL A 245 -19.43 21.53 -1.97
CA VAL A 245 -18.31 20.97 -2.72
C VAL A 245 -18.78 20.41 -4.06
N LEU A 246 -19.84 19.59 -4.06
CA LEU A 246 -20.43 19.03 -5.29
C LEU A 246 -20.88 20.13 -6.25
N GLN A 247 -21.56 21.17 -5.77
CA GLN A 247 -22.05 22.27 -6.61
C GLN A 247 -20.89 23.04 -7.26
N GLN A 248 -19.79 23.26 -6.53
CA GLN A 248 -18.59 23.87 -7.10
C GLN A 248 -18.06 22.99 -8.25
N VAL A 249 -17.88 21.69 -8.01
CA VAL A 249 -17.39 20.74 -9.03
C VAL A 249 -18.30 20.67 -10.25
N LEU A 250 -19.62 20.61 -10.06
CA LEU A 250 -20.57 20.59 -11.18
C LEU A 250 -20.52 21.88 -12.01
N LYS A 251 -20.17 23.01 -11.40
CA LYS A 251 -20.10 24.32 -12.07
C LYS A 251 -18.76 24.56 -12.77
N THR A 252 -17.65 24.20 -12.14
CA THR A 252 -16.29 24.60 -12.58
C THR A 252 -15.40 23.43 -12.98
N GLY A 253 -15.79 22.19 -12.67
CA GLY A 253 -14.97 20.99 -12.84
C GLY A 253 -13.80 20.88 -11.86
N ARG A 254 -13.66 21.81 -10.90
CA ARG A 254 -12.51 21.85 -9.98
C ARG A 254 -12.85 22.49 -8.64
N ILE A 255 -12.13 22.09 -7.60
CA ILE A 255 -12.26 22.66 -6.26
C ILE A 255 -11.13 23.65 -6.06
N GLU A 256 -11.49 24.90 -5.83
CA GLU A 256 -10.55 25.99 -5.53
C GLU A 256 -10.82 26.48 -4.11
N ARG A 257 -9.73 26.61 -3.35
CA ARG A 257 -9.74 27.02 -1.95
C ARG A 257 -8.92 28.30 -1.80
N GLY A 258 -9.59 29.37 -1.38
CA GLY A 258 -8.95 30.63 -1.03
C GLY A 258 -8.13 30.50 0.25
N TRP A 259 -7.06 31.28 0.35
CA TRP A 259 -6.16 31.27 1.49
C TRP A 259 -5.70 32.68 1.84
N LEU A 260 -5.73 33.01 3.13
CA LEU A 260 -5.17 34.24 3.69
C LEU A 260 -3.87 34.01 4.46
N GLY A 261 -3.62 32.79 4.94
CA GLY A 261 -2.46 32.45 5.76
C GLY A 261 -2.53 32.97 7.19
N VAL A 262 -3.67 32.78 7.84
CA VAL A 262 -3.87 33.01 9.27
C VAL A 262 -4.24 31.71 9.96
N THR A 263 -3.70 31.49 11.16
CA THR A 263 -4.27 30.58 12.14
C THR A 263 -5.08 31.40 13.13
N VAL A 264 -6.18 30.84 13.61
CA VAL A 264 -7.14 31.56 14.44
C VAL A 264 -7.55 30.80 15.69
N LEU A 265 -7.98 31.56 16.69
CA LEU A 265 -8.54 31.05 17.94
C LEU A 265 -9.90 31.69 18.24
N PRO A 266 -10.72 31.02 19.06
CA PRO A 266 -11.97 31.58 19.51
C PRO A 266 -11.76 32.77 20.46
N VAL A 267 -12.72 33.70 20.47
CA VAL A 267 -12.61 34.94 21.27
C VAL A 267 -13.24 34.87 22.66
N GLU A 268 -13.80 33.72 23.07
CA GLU A 268 -14.48 33.56 24.35
C GLU A 268 -13.58 33.88 25.55
N LYS A 269 -12.33 33.40 25.55
CA LYS A 269 -11.33 33.69 26.60
C LYS A 269 -10.93 35.17 26.68
N LEU A 270 -11.28 35.98 25.68
CA LEU A 270 -11.09 37.43 25.66
C LEU A 270 -12.33 38.20 26.15
N GLY A 271 -13.37 37.50 26.62
CA GLY A 271 -14.64 38.12 27.03
C GLY A 271 -15.47 38.68 25.87
N ARG A 272 -15.18 38.27 24.63
CA ARG A 272 -15.87 38.79 23.43
C ARG A 272 -16.90 37.81 22.89
N LYS A 273 -17.93 38.37 22.27
CA LYS A 273 -18.99 37.61 21.58
C LYS A 273 -18.80 37.56 20.06
N THR A 274 -17.99 38.45 19.50
CA THR A 274 -17.83 38.65 18.06
C THR A 274 -16.37 38.76 17.66
N GLY A 275 -16.12 38.39 16.41
CA GLY A 275 -14.81 38.31 15.80
C GLY A 275 -14.14 36.95 15.98
N VAL A 276 -12.90 36.87 15.48
CA VAL A 276 -12.03 35.70 15.58
C VAL A 276 -10.59 36.18 15.81
N LEU A 277 -9.89 35.60 16.79
CA LEU A 277 -8.54 36.00 17.18
C LEU A 277 -7.52 35.41 16.20
N VAL A 278 -6.61 36.23 15.66
CA VAL A 278 -5.45 35.76 14.89
C VAL A 278 -4.37 35.32 15.86
N SER A 279 -4.06 34.02 15.88
CA SER A 279 -2.97 33.48 16.72
C SER A 279 -1.63 33.47 16.00
N SER A 280 -1.62 33.22 14.70
CA SER A 280 -0.40 33.26 13.89
C SER A 280 -0.68 33.72 12.46
N VAL A 281 0.36 34.23 11.80
CA VAL A 281 0.33 34.67 10.41
C VAL A 281 1.48 34.00 9.68
N PHE A 282 1.16 33.30 8.59
CA PHE A 282 2.15 32.59 7.79
C PHE A 282 3.09 33.59 7.07
N PRO A 283 4.40 33.32 7.02
CA PRO A 283 5.32 34.09 6.18
C PRO A 283 4.90 34.11 4.70
N ASP A 284 5.11 35.25 4.05
CA ASP A 284 4.75 35.55 2.65
C ASP A 284 3.26 35.39 2.30
N SER A 285 2.41 35.24 3.30
CA SER A 285 0.97 35.09 3.12
C SER A 285 0.28 36.40 2.73
N PRO A 286 -0.92 36.32 2.14
CA PRO A 286 -1.79 37.49 1.94
C PRO A 286 -2.04 38.31 3.21
N ALA A 287 -2.21 37.65 4.35
CA ALA A 287 -2.43 38.31 5.63
C ALA A 287 -1.21 39.08 6.09
N GLN A 288 -0.01 38.50 5.99
CA GLN A 288 1.23 39.21 6.33
C GLN A 288 1.44 40.43 5.42
N LYS A 289 1.25 40.26 4.10
CA LYS A 289 1.36 41.34 3.11
C LYS A 289 0.34 42.46 3.33
N ALA A 290 -0.84 42.12 3.87
CA ALA A 290 -1.86 43.08 4.28
C ALA A 290 -1.58 43.75 5.63
N GLY A 291 -0.53 43.35 6.33
CA GLY A 291 -0.14 43.87 7.64
C GLY A 291 -0.95 43.32 8.82
N ILE A 292 -1.64 42.18 8.65
CA ILE A 292 -2.30 41.46 9.74
C ILE A 292 -1.23 40.86 10.65
N GLN A 293 -1.45 40.91 11.97
CA GLN A 293 -0.51 40.49 12.99
C GLN A 293 -1.17 39.54 14.00
N PRO A 294 -0.40 38.66 14.65
CA PRO A 294 -0.87 37.95 15.84
C PRO A 294 -1.45 38.93 16.88
N GLY A 295 -2.59 38.57 17.49
CA GLY A 295 -3.32 39.43 18.41
C GLY A 295 -4.42 40.28 17.76
N ASP A 296 -4.45 40.40 16.44
CA ASP A 296 -5.57 41.03 15.73
C ASP A 296 -6.86 40.22 15.94
N ILE A 297 -8.00 40.90 16.09
CA ILE A 297 -9.31 40.25 16.08
C ILE A 297 -10.02 40.62 14.78
N LEU A 298 -10.17 39.67 13.87
CA LEU A 298 -10.89 39.85 12.61
C LEU A 298 -12.38 39.98 12.90
N LEU A 299 -13.03 41.00 12.34
CA LEU A 299 -14.46 41.29 12.55
C LEU A 299 -15.31 40.98 11.32
N SER A 300 -14.80 41.29 10.12
CA SER A 300 -15.49 41.01 8.86
C SER A 300 -14.54 40.90 7.68
N ILE A 301 -14.93 40.12 6.67
CA ILE A 301 -14.28 40.01 5.36
C ILE A 301 -15.30 40.41 4.29
N ASP A 302 -14.99 41.39 3.45
CA ASP A 302 -15.89 41.98 2.45
C ASP A 302 -17.25 42.40 3.03
N GLY A 303 -17.24 42.99 4.23
CA GLY A 303 -18.45 43.40 4.94
C GLY A 303 -19.26 42.25 5.57
N VAL A 304 -18.90 40.99 5.29
CA VAL A 304 -19.51 39.81 5.91
C VAL A 304 -18.83 39.53 7.24
N ALA A 305 -19.62 39.50 8.33
CA ALA A 305 -19.10 39.20 9.66
C ALA A 305 -18.42 37.82 9.71
N VAL A 306 -17.27 37.77 10.39
CA VAL A 306 -16.57 36.55 10.74
C VAL A 306 -16.56 36.41 12.26
N ASN A 307 -17.00 35.27 12.76
CA ASN A 307 -17.11 35.02 14.19
C ASN A 307 -16.65 33.60 14.49
N ALA A 308 -15.86 33.46 15.54
CA ALA A 308 -15.66 32.21 16.23
C ALA A 308 -15.54 32.53 17.72
N ARG A 309 -16.65 32.36 18.45
CA ARG A 309 -16.67 32.48 19.90
C ARG A 309 -16.14 31.20 20.54
N PHE A 310 -16.51 30.04 19.99
CA PHE A 310 -16.04 28.73 20.44
C PHE A 310 -15.31 27.96 19.31
N PHE A 311 -14.62 26.86 19.66
CA PHE A 311 -13.85 26.06 18.70
C PHE A 311 -14.73 25.46 17.60
N GLU A 312 -15.99 25.12 17.91
CA GLU A 312 -16.97 24.56 16.98
C GLU A 312 -17.33 25.52 15.82
N GLU A 313 -16.94 26.80 15.92
CA GLU A 313 -17.19 27.83 14.91
C GLU A 313 -15.96 28.12 14.04
N ILE A 314 -14.77 27.68 14.44
CA ILE A 314 -13.52 27.88 13.68
C ILE A 314 -13.58 27.24 12.29
N PRO A 315 -14.10 26.00 12.09
CA PRO A 315 -14.27 25.45 10.76
C PRO A 315 -15.16 26.31 9.86
N LEU A 316 -16.18 27.00 10.42
CA LEU A 316 -17.05 27.90 9.66
C LEU A 316 -16.30 29.16 9.19
N PHE A 317 -15.39 29.68 10.02
CA PHE A 317 -14.48 30.74 9.60
C PHE A 317 -13.59 30.27 8.45
N HIS A 318 -12.95 29.11 8.58
CA HIS A 318 -12.09 28.58 7.53
C HIS A 318 -12.87 28.29 6.24
N GLN A 319 -14.10 27.78 6.32
CA GLN A 319 -14.99 27.60 5.15
C GLN A 319 -15.24 28.92 4.44
N LYS A 320 -15.52 30.01 5.18
CA LYS A 320 -15.70 31.36 4.60
C LYS A 320 -14.44 31.81 3.87
N VAL A 321 -13.27 31.69 4.50
CA VAL A 321 -11.99 32.06 3.86
C VAL A 321 -11.71 31.20 2.63
N ALA A 322 -11.93 29.89 2.73
CA ALA A 322 -11.73 28.92 1.67
C ALA A 322 -12.68 29.12 0.47
N SER A 323 -13.85 29.73 0.68
CA SER A 323 -14.80 30.07 -0.38
C SER A 323 -14.44 31.33 -1.17
N LEU A 324 -13.45 32.11 -0.72
CA LEU A 324 -13.02 33.32 -1.41
C LEU A 324 -12.32 32.95 -2.73
N PRO A 325 -12.65 33.61 -3.86
CA PRO A 325 -11.97 33.38 -5.14
C PRO A 325 -10.49 33.73 -5.06
N MET A 326 -9.62 32.92 -5.66
CA MET A 326 -8.18 33.20 -5.75
C MET A 326 -7.90 34.53 -6.48
N GLY A 327 -6.94 35.30 -5.97
CA GLY A 327 -6.54 36.60 -6.54
C GLY A 327 -7.53 37.71 -6.25
N LYS A 328 -8.64 37.44 -5.56
CA LYS A 328 -9.60 38.46 -5.16
C LYS A 328 -8.99 39.35 -4.10
N ARG A 329 -9.09 40.66 -4.33
CA ARG A 329 -8.85 41.69 -3.32
C ARG A 329 -10.03 41.70 -2.35
N VAL A 330 -9.76 41.44 -1.08
CA VAL A 330 -10.76 41.41 -0.01
C VAL A 330 -10.47 42.47 1.04
N THR A 331 -11.52 43.12 1.51
CA THR A 331 -11.46 44.14 2.56
C THR A 331 -11.70 43.49 3.91
N ILE A 332 -10.74 43.60 4.83
CA ILE A 332 -10.78 42.97 6.13
C ILE A 332 -10.86 44.04 7.20
N ARG A 333 -11.93 44.01 8.01
CA ARG A 333 -12.05 44.85 9.21
C ARG A 333 -11.54 44.06 10.41
N LEU A 334 -10.64 44.64 11.18
CA LEU A 334 -10.03 44.02 12.34
C LEU A 334 -9.94 45.00 13.51
N LEU A 335 -9.79 44.47 14.72
CA LEU A 335 -9.49 45.22 15.93
C LEU A 335 -8.04 44.95 16.33
N ARG A 336 -7.25 46.02 16.52
CA ARG A 336 -5.89 45.97 17.06
C ARG A 336 -5.78 46.96 18.21
N GLU A 337 -5.40 46.48 19.39
CA GLU A 337 -5.25 47.33 20.59
C GLU A 337 -6.52 48.17 20.87
N GLY A 338 -7.70 47.58 20.68
CA GLY A 338 -8.99 48.25 20.89
C GLY A 338 -9.41 49.23 19.79
N LYS A 339 -8.59 49.46 18.75
CA LYS A 339 -8.93 50.33 17.62
C LYS A 339 -9.32 49.52 16.38
N GLU A 340 -10.43 49.87 15.75
CA GLU A 340 -10.81 49.28 14.47
C GLU A 340 -9.87 49.75 13.37
N ARG A 341 -9.47 48.81 12.51
CA ARG A 341 -8.64 49.06 11.33
C ARG A 341 -9.25 48.30 10.16
N THR A 342 -9.02 48.83 8.96
CA THR A 342 -9.38 48.17 7.71
C THR A 342 -8.11 47.93 6.92
N VAL A 343 -7.87 46.68 6.56
CA VAL A 343 -6.76 46.28 5.70
C VAL A 343 -7.29 45.60 4.45
N THR A 344 -6.47 45.58 3.41
CA THR A 344 -6.80 44.93 2.15
C THR A 344 -5.83 43.79 1.89
N ALA A 345 -6.35 42.58 1.70
CA ALA A 345 -5.56 41.40 1.37
C ALA A 345 -5.91 40.90 -0.03
N VAL A 346 -4.93 40.36 -0.75
CA VAL A 346 -5.17 39.66 -2.02
C VAL A 346 -5.09 38.17 -1.75
N THR A 347 -6.25 37.51 -1.75
CA THR A 347 -6.35 36.07 -1.48
C THR A 347 -5.46 35.26 -2.42
N ALA A 348 -4.80 34.24 -1.87
CA ALA A 348 -3.98 33.31 -2.63
C ALA A 348 -4.68 31.95 -2.71
N ARG A 349 -4.13 31.06 -3.53
CA ARG A 349 -4.55 29.65 -3.56
C ARG A 349 -4.03 28.94 -2.32
N TRP A 350 -4.87 28.13 -1.68
CA TRP A 350 -4.40 27.15 -0.71
C TRP A 350 -3.53 26.09 -1.40
N GLU A 351 -2.41 25.77 -0.78
CA GLU A 351 -1.46 24.76 -1.25
C GLU A 351 -1.53 23.56 -0.32
N ARG A 352 -1.38 22.35 -0.89
CA ARG A 352 -1.35 21.10 -0.12
C ARG A 352 -0.20 21.11 0.89
N ALA A 353 -0.40 20.38 1.99
CA ALA A 353 0.65 20.21 2.98
C ALA A 353 1.85 19.46 2.37
N ARG A 354 1.56 18.43 1.55
CA ARG A 354 2.55 17.66 0.79
C ARG A 354 2.55 18.01 -0.69
N GLY A 355 3.72 17.94 -1.31
CA GLY A 355 3.87 18.13 -2.75
C GLY A 355 3.48 16.88 -3.52
N GLU A 356 3.25 17.03 -4.82
CA GLU A 356 3.19 15.87 -5.71
C GLU A 356 4.51 15.09 -5.64
N GLU A 357 4.41 13.77 -5.70
CA GLU A 357 5.54 12.85 -5.63
C GLU A 357 5.58 11.94 -6.87
N GLU A 358 6.79 11.58 -7.29
CA GLU A 358 7.07 10.85 -8.51
C GLU A 358 8.25 9.88 -8.35
N GLU A 359 8.20 8.76 -9.07
CA GLU A 359 9.30 7.82 -9.23
C GLU A 359 10.12 8.13 -10.50
N PHE A 360 11.45 8.14 -10.36
CA PHE A 360 12.40 8.23 -11.47
C PHE A 360 13.15 6.89 -11.58
N ARG A 361 12.63 5.98 -12.41
CA ARG A 361 13.05 4.57 -12.46
C ARG A 361 14.50 4.37 -12.85
N GLU A 362 14.96 5.11 -13.86
CA GLU A 362 16.33 5.05 -14.39
C GLU A 362 17.34 5.58 -13.37
N ALA A 363 16.88 6.43 -12.46
CA ALA A 363 17.65 7.03 -11.39
C ALA A 363 17.60 6.22 -10.08
N GLY A 364 16.54 5.41 -9.90
CA GLY A 364 16.26 4.69 -8.66
C GLY A 364 15.96 5.60 -7.49
N ILE A 365 15.19 6.67 -7.71
CA ILE A 365 14.76 7.58 -6.65
C ILE A 365 13.27 7.88 -6.75
N THR A 366 12.70 8.26 -5.62
CA THR A 366 11.42 8.97 -5.56
C THR A 366 11.69 10.37 -5.06
N ALA A 367 10.96 11.33 -5.61
CA ALA A 367 11.14 12.72 -5.27
C ALA A 367 9.82 13.49 -5.29
N GLN A 368 9.75 14.57 -4.53
CA GLN A 368 8.55 15.34 -4.25
C GLN A 368 8.79 16.85 -4.44
N ASN A 369 7.79 17.56 -4.95
CA ASN A 369 7.79 19.02 -4.96
C ASN A 369 7.80 19.57 -3.52
N ILE A 370 8.46 20.72 -3.32
CA ILE A 370 8.50 21.38 -2.01
C ILE A 370 7.34 22.38 -1.94
N THR A 371 6.36 22.12 -1.08
CA THR A 371 5.24 23.04 -0.82
C THR A 371 5.63 24.15 0.14
N ARG A 372 4.81 25.20 0.28
CA ARG A 372 5.02 26.24 1.29
C ARG A 372 5.00 25.68 2.70
N ALA A 373 4.08 24.75 2.98
CA ALA A 373 4.01 24.08 4.28
C ALA A 373 5.31 23.31 4.57
N MET A 374 5.85 22.57 3.60
CA MET A 374 7.13 21.89 3.72
C MET A 374 8.30 22.85 3.89
N MET A 375 8.32 23.95 3.13
CA MET A 375 9.34 24.99 3.21
C MET A 375 9.43 25.57 4.63
N VAL A 376 8.29 25.94 5.23
CA VAL A 376 8.23 26.45 6.61
C VAL A 376 8.64 25.37 7.62
N ALA A 377 8.04 24.18 7.54
CA ALA A 377 8.30 23.09 8.48
C ALA A 377 9.78 22.63 8.47
N ARG A 378 10.43 22.71 7.30
CA ARG A 378 11.83 22.32 7.10
C ARG A 378 12.81 23.49 7.12
N LYS A 379 12.34 24.71 7.42
CA LYS A 379 13.15 25.95 7.45
C LYS A 379 13.94 26.20 6.16
N LEU A 380 13.34 25.90 5.01
CA LEU A 380 13.95 26.13 3.71
C LEU A 380 13.76 27.58 3.29
N ALA A 381 14.77 28.17 2.66
CA ALA A 381 14.68 29.55 2.16
C ALA A 381 13.74 29.72 0.95
N THR A 382 13.44 28.64 0.24
CA THR A 382 12.66 28.66 -1.00
C THR A 382 11.98 27.31 -1.25
N GLN A 383 10.92 27.33 -2.06
CA GLN A 383 10.26 26.15 -2.62
C GLN A 383 11.01 25.56 -3.83
N GLN A 384 12.08 26.21 -4.30
CA GLN A 384 12.86 25.73 -5.44
C GLN A 384 13.69 24.48 -5.09
N GLY A 385 13.61 23.51 -5.99
CA GLY A 385 14.30 22.23 -5.87
C GLY A 385 13.30 21.08 -5.80
N VAL A 386 13.81 19.85 -5.81
CA VAL A 386 12.98 18.65 -5.63
C VAL A 386 13.53 17.83 -4.47
N LEU A 387 12.69 17.56 -3.49
CA LEU A 387 13.05 16.78 -2.30
C LEU A 387 13.11 15.29 -2.64
N VAL A 388 14.23 14.64 -2.38
CA VAL A 388 14.38 13.19 -2.48
C VAL A 388 13.67 12.52 -1.30
N THR A 389 12.67 11.70 -1.59
CA THR A 389 11.88 10.97 -0.58
C THR A 389 12.36 9.54 -0.38
N GLY A 390 13.04 8.96 -1.38
CA GLY A 390 13.57 7.62 -1.31
C GLY A 390 14.66 7.38 -2.35
N VAL A 391 15.60 6.49 -2.01
CA VAL A 391 16.68 6.05 -2.88
C VAL A 391 16.70 4.54 -2.85
N ARG A 392 16.75 3.93 -4.03
CA ARG A 392 16.69 2.48 -4.21
C ARG A 392 18.09 1.87 -4.08
N PRO A 393 18.30 0.88 -3.20
CA PRO A 393 19.60 0.22 -3.06
C PRO A 393 20.11 -0.36 -4.38
N GLY A 394 21.41 -0.19 -4.66
CA GLY A 394 22.08 -0.71 -5.86
C GLY A 394 21.77 0.05 -7.16
N TYR A 395 20.93 1.09 -7.12
CA TYR A 395 20.62 1.92 -8.28
C TYR A 395 21.61 3.09 -8.44
N PRO A 396 21.60 3.80 -9.59
CA PRO A 396 22.62 4.79 -9.91
C PRO A 396 22.92 5.81 -8.82
N PHE A 397 21.90 6.37 -8.19
CA PHE A 397 22.10 7.39 -7.15
C PHE A 397 22.47 6.84 -5.76
N ASP A 398 22.24 5.56 -5.49
CA ASP A 398 22.77 4.88 -4.30
C ASP A 398 24.26 4.55 -4.47
N SER A 399 24.64 4.14 -5.68
CA SER A 399 26.01 3.79 -6.03
C SER A 399 26.91 4.99 -6.31
N ALA A 400 26.32 6.18 -6.51
CA ALA A 400 27.06 7.41 -6.78
C ALA A 400 27.94 7.83 -5.58
N ARG A 401 28.89 8.73 -5.82
CA ARG A 401 29.82 9.23 -4.79
C ARG A 401 29.93 10.77 -4.88
N PRO A 402 29.48 11.51 -3.86
CA PRO A 402 28.63 11.05 -2.74
C PRO A 402 27.29 10.51 -3.25
N ASN A 403 26.69 9.55 -2.54
CA ASN A 403 25.37 9.04 -2.88
C ASN A 403 24.28 10.04 -2.51
N LEU A 404 23.13 10.00 -3.22
CA LEU A 404 21.93 10.71 -2.76
C LEU A 404 21.31 9.97 -1.58
N LYS A 405 20.63 10.72 -0.73
CA LYS A 405 19.92 10.23 0.47
C LYS A 405 18.54 10.84 0.55
N ARG A 406 17.66 10.18 1.32
CA ARG A 406 16.37 10.77 1.72
C ARG A 406 16.62 12.15 2.36
N ASN A 407 15.78 13.12 2.02
CA ASN A 407 15.83 14.53 2.38
C ASN A 407 16.87 15.40 1.65
N ASP A 408 17.67 14.86 0.75
CA ASP A 408 18.47 15.70 -0.16
C ASP A 408 17.53 16.50 -1.09
N ILE A 409 17.94 17.69 -1.51
CA ILE A 409 17.16 18.53 -2.45
C ILE A 409 17.94 18.70 -3.74
N ILE A 410 17.44 18.12 -4.83
CA ILE A 410 18.06 18.25 -6.15
C ILE A 410 17.79 19.65 -6.71
N THR A 411 18.84 20.36 -7.09
CA THR A 411 18.78 21.75 -7.58
C THR A 411 19.08 21.86 -9.08
N SER A 412 19.90 20.96 -9.63
CA SER A 412 20.10 20.85 -11.09
C SER A 412 20.58 19.47 -11.51
N VAL A 413 20.33 19.12 -12.78
CA VAL A 413 20.87 17.93 -13.45
C VAL A 413 21.44 18.37 -14.81
N ASN A 414 22.73 18.09 -15.06
CA ASN A 414 23.47 18.50 -16.26
C ASN A 414 23.32 20.00 -16.58
N GLY A 415 23.40 20.85 -15.55
CA GLY A 415 23.24 22.31 -15.68
C GLY A 415 21.81 22.81 -15.87
N ILE A 416 20.82 21.91 -16.03
CA ILE A 416 19.40 22.28 -16.11
C ILE A 416 18.87 22.43 -14.67
N ALA A 417 18.41 23.64 -14.32
CA ALA A 417 17.78 23.88 -13.02
C ALA A 417 16.51 23.04 -12.83
N THR A 418 16.33 22.50 -11.63
CA THR A 418 15.19 21.63 -11.27
C THR A 418 14.33 22.26 -10.18
N PRO A 419 13.64 23.39 -10.44
CA PRO A 419 12.82 24.07 -9.43
C PRO A 419 11.58 23.26 -9.01
N ASN A 420 11.22 22.21 -9.75
CA ASN A 420 10.07 21.34 -9.51
C ASN A 420 10.24 19.99 -10.25
N LEU A 421 9.34 19.05 -9.99
CA LEU A 421 9.32 17.71 -10.58
C LEU A 421 9.28 17.71 -12.11
N THR A 422 8.50 18.61 -12.73
CA THR A 422 8.43 18.71 -14.20
C THR A 422 9.80 19.01 -14.80
N ALA A 423 10.55 19.94 -14.19
CA ALA A 423 11.90 20.26 -14.62
C ALA A 423 12.89 19.10 -14.35
N LEU A 424 12.79 18.43 -13.20
CA LEU A 424 13.61 17.26 -12.89
C LEU A 424 13.35 16.11 -13.88
N ARG A 425 12.10 15.79 -14.18
CA ARG A 425 11.71 14.78 -15.18
C ARG A 425 12.30 15.10 -16.53
N LYS A 426 12.18 16.36 -16.99
CA LYS A 426 12.77 16.80 -18.25
C LYS A 426 14.29 16.62 -18.26
N ALA A 427 14.96 16.98 -17.17
CA ALA A 427 16.42 16.90 -17.06
C ALA A 427 16.94 15.45 -17.00
N ILE A 428 16.32 14.58 -16.20
CA ILE A 428 16.62 13.14 -16.16
C ILE A 428 16.36 12.48 -17.52
N THR A 429 15.22 12.77 -18.16
CA THR A 429 14.90 12.24 -19.49
C THR A 429 15.95 12.64 -20.52
N ALA A 430 16.41 13.89 -20.49
CA ALA A 430 17.47 14.37 -21.38
C ALA A 430 18.81 13.68 -21.11
N ALA A 431 19.18 13.49 -19.84
CA ALA A 431 20.40 12.77 -19.46
C ALA A 431 20.37 11.31 -19.96
N VAL A 432 19.25 10.60 -19.76
CA VAL A 432 19.07 9.22 -20.27
C VAL A 432 19.21 9.16 -21.79
N LYS A 433 18.63 10.11 -22.54
CA LYS A 433 18.76 10.18 -24.01
C LYS A 433 20.19 10.46 -24.47
N ASN A 434 20.97 11.19 -23.68
CA ASN A 434 22.34 11.61 -24.00
C ASN A 434 23.39 10.68 -23.36
N GLY A 435 23.18 9.36 -23.41
CA GLY A 435 24.16 8.38 -22.92
C GLY A 435 24.09 8.06 -21.42
N GLY A 436 23.13 8.65 -20.69
CA GLY A 436 22.81 8.31 -19.31
C GLY A 436 23.68 8.99 -18.25
N GLU A 437 24.71 9.73 -18.62
CA GLU A 437 25.55 10.43 -17.63
C GLU A 437 24.83 11.67 -17.06
N ALA A 438 24.76 11.75 -15.73
CA ALA A 438 24.09 12.81 -15.01
C ALA A 438 25.01 13.39 -13.92
N ILE A 439 25.39 14.66 -14.09
CA ILE A 439 26.01 15.51 -13.08
C ILE A 439 24.87 16.19 -12.31
N VAL A 440 24.73 15.88 -11.03
CA VAL A 440 23.61 16.34 -10.20
C VAL A 440 24.13 17.23 -9.09
N HIS A 441 23.64 18.47 -9.06
CA HIS A 441 23.83 19.35 -7.91
C HIS A 441 22.66 19.16 -6.96
N PHE A 442 22.97 19.03 -5.67
CA PHE A 442 21.96 18.86 -4.64
C PHE A 442 22.40 19.51 -3.34
N ARG A 443 21.43 19.73 -2.44
CA ARG A 443 21.65 20.27 -1.11
C ARG A 443 21.38 19.20 -0.06
N ARG A 444 22.27 19.11 0.94
CA ARG A 444 22.11 18.28 2.13
C ARG A 444 22.31 19.14 3.37
N GLY A 445 21.22 19.46 4.06
CA GLY A 445 21.26 20.51 5.09
C GLY A 445 21.66 21.84 4.45
N GLU A 446 22.78 22.41 4.90
CA GLU A 446 23.36 23.64 4.34
C GLU A 446 24.47 23.37 3.29
N GLU A 447 24.87 22.12 3.10
CA GLU A 447 25.93 21.76 2.15
C GLU A 447 25.41 21.74 0.71
N HIS A 448 26.19 22.30 -0.21
CA HIS A 448 25.98 22.20 -1.65
C HIS A 448 26.94 21.15 -2.22
N LEU A 449 26.40 20.04 -2.71
CA LEU A 449 27.16 18.88 -3.16
C LEU A 449 26.92 18.62 -4.65
N VAL A 450 27.86 17.91 -5.26
CA VAL A 450 27.76 17.44 -6.64
C VAL A 450 28.03 15.94 -6.65
N THR A 451 27.25 15.19 -7.42
CA THR A 451 27.50 13.77 -7.68
C THR A 451 27.36 13.46 -9.15
N VAL A 452 28.02 12.39 -9.60
CA VAL A 452 27.93 11.89 -10.97
C VAL A 452 27.36 10.48 -10.93
N ALA A 453 26.32 10.23 -11.72
CA ALA A 453 25.69 8.93 -11.83
C ALA A 453 25.40 8.59 -13.29
N ARG A 454 25.48 7.29 -13.63
CA ARG A 454 25.01 6.77 -14.92
C ARG A 454 23.60 6.22 -14.75
N LEU A 455 22.60 6.93 -15.27
CA LEU A 455 21.17 6.66 -15.19
C LEU A 455 20.76 5.47 -16.05
N THR A 456 21.12 4.28 -15.59
CA THR A 456 20.75 3.00 -16.21
C THR A 456 20.24 2.06 -15.13
N THR A 457 19.12 1.39 -15.40
CA THR A 457 18.60 0.34 -14.51
C THR A 457 19.60 -0.81 -14.43
N PRO A 458 20.01 -1.25 -13.23
CA PRO A 458 20.88 -2.41 -13.08
C PRO A 458 20.28 -3.66 -13.76
N PRO A 459 21.10 -4.51 -14.40
CA PRO A 459 20.63 -5.81 -14.85
C PRO A 459 20.16 -6.65 -13.65
N PRO A 460 19.32 -7.68 -13.85
CA PRO A 460 19.07 -8.67 -12.81
C PRO A 460 20.40 -9.26 -12.35
N ASP A 461 20.53 -9.57 -11.05
CA ASP A 461 21.70 -10.25 -10.52
C ASP A 461 21.95 -11.51 -11.33
N THR A 462 23.10 -11.54 -12.00
CA THR A 462 23.67 -12.74 -12.58
C THR A 462 24.75 -13.17 -11.61
N ILE A 463 24.41 -14.13 -10.74
CA ILE A 463 25.43 -14.80 -9.94
C ILE A 463 26.31 -15.53 -10.96
N GLY A 464 27.62 -15.30 -10.90
CA GLY A 464 28.57 -15.98 -11.79
C GLY A 464 28.34 -17.49 -11.75
N GLY A 465 28.63 -18.20 -12.84
CA GLY A 465 28.37 -19.63 -12.95
C GLY A 465 28.93 -20.40 -11.76
N GLU A 466 28.13 -21.31 -11.21
CA GLU A 466 28.58 -22.28 -10.22
C GLU A 466 29.68 -23.12 -10.86
N LEU A 467 30.80 -23.27 -10.18
CA LEU A 467 31.80 -24.26 -10.57
C LEU A 467 31.15 -25.63 -10.48
N ALA A 468 31.12 -26.35 -11.61
CA ALA A 468 30.73 -27.75 -11.71
C ALA A 468 31.48 -28.56 -10.64
N ARG A 469 30.80 -29.00 -9.59
CA ARG A 469 31.37 -29.88 -8.56
C ARG A 469 30.99 -31.33 -8.83
N PRO A 470 31.90 -32.29 -8.56
CA PRO A 470 31.55 -33.71 -8.55
C PRO A 470 30.41 -33.97 -7.55
N TRP A 471 29.42 -34.74 -7.99
CA TRP A 471 28.23 -35.05 -7.23
C TRP A 471 27.89 -36.52 -7.31
N LEU A 472 27.59 -37.11 -6.15
CA LEU A 472 27.25 -38.53 -6.07
C LEU A 472 25.78 -38.80 -6.39
N GLY A 473 24.89 -37.81 -6.34
CA GLY A 473 23.48 -38.02 -6.65
C GLY A 473 22.69 -38.76 -5.55
N VAL A 474 23.09 -38.59 -4.29
CA VAL A 474 22.41 -39.14 -3.09
C VAL A 474 22.37 -38.12 -1.96
N LYS A 475 21.41 -38.26 -1.03
CA LYS A 475 21.49 -37.63 0.30
C LYS A 475 21.89 -38.67 1.32
N THR A 476 22.68 -38.24 2.31
CA THR A 476 23.17 -39.10 3.36
C THR A 476 22.95 -38.52 4.75
N GLN A 477 23.06 -39.39 5.75
CA GLN A 477 23.08 -39.07 7.16
C GLN A 477 24.24 -39.83 7.80
N VAL A 478 25.01 -39.17 8.66
CA VAL A 478 26.07 -39.85 9.43
C VAL A 478 25.46 -40.95 10.28
N VAL A 479 26.08 -42.12 10.25
CA VAL A 479 25.73 -43.22 11.15
C VAL A 479 26.43 -42.99 12.48
N THR A 480 25.71 -42.41 13.44
CA THR A 480 26.23 -42.23 14.80
C THR A 480 26.27 -43.56 15.55
N ALA A 481 27.09 -43.66 16.60
CA ALA A 481 27.15 -44.88 17.44
C ALA A 481 25.77 -45.28 18.00
N GLU A 482 24.95 -44.29 18.37
CA GLU A 482 23.56 -44.53 18.82
C GLU A 482 22.67 -45.04 17.69
N LEU A 483 22.79 -44.47 16.48
CA LEU A 483 22.03 -44.89 15.31
C LEU A 483 22.44 -46.29 14.84
N ALA A 484 23.74 -46.60 14.81
CA ALA A 484 24.26 -47.94 14.49
C ALA A 484 23.71 -48.99 15.46
N LYS A 485 23.76 -48.71 16.78
CA LYS A 485 23.22 -49.58 17.82
C LYS A 485 21.70 -49.78 17.68
N ALA A 486 20.95 -48.70 17.41
CA ALA A 486 19.51 -48.77 17.19
C ALA A 486 19.14 -49.57 15.93
N MET A 487 20.00 -49.55 14.92
CA MET A 487 19.83 -50.33 13.68
C MET A 487 20.31 -51.78 13.78
N GLY A 488 20.90 -52.19 14.91
CA GLY A 488 21.46 -53.54 15.08
C GLY A 488 22.72 -53.81 14.26
N VAL A 489 23.41 -52.75 13.81
CA VAL A 489 24.65 -52.86 13.04
C VAL A 489 25.84 -52.65 13.97
N THR A 490 26.71 -53.64 14.07
CA THR A 490 27.88 -53.59 14.95
C THR A 490 28.96 -52.75 14.29
N GLU A 491 29.34 -51.63 14.93
CA GLU A 491 30.48 -50.77 14.54
C GLU A 491 30.41 -50.05 13.18
N ALA A 492 29.25 -49.92 12.54
CA ALA A 492 29.15 -49.16 11.29
C ALA A 492 29.48 -47.67 11.49
N ARG A 493 30.58 -47.23 10.88
CA ARG A 493 30.97 -45.84 10.64
C ARG A 493 30.69 -45.48 9.18
N GLY A 494 30.47 -44.22 8.88
CA GLY A 494 30.19 -43.74 7.54
C GLY A 494 28.76 -43.19 7.38
N PHE A 495 28.22 -43.30 6.17
CA PHE A 495 27.10 -42.47 5.72
C PHE A 495 25.93 -43.30 5.21
N ARG A 496 24.81 -43.30 5.93
CA ARG A 496 23.57 -43.94 5.50
C ARG A 496 22.89 -43.11 4.42
N ILE A 497 22.62 -43.71 3.28
CA ILE A 497 21.84 -43.11 2.20
C ILE A 497 20.39 -42.94 2.66
N THR A 498 19.92 -41.69 2.68
CA THR A 498 18.55 -41.32 3.01
C THR A 498 17.69 -41.07 1.77
N GLU A 499 18.32 -40.73 0.65
CA GLU A 499 17.65 -40.48 -0.63
C GLU A 499 18.59 -40.84 -1.78
N VAL A 500 18.08 -41.51 -2.82
CA VAL A 500 18.80 -41.74 -4.09
C VAL A 500 17.99 -41.12 -5.20
N TYR A 501 18.61 -40.27 -6.00
CA TYR A 501 17.92 -39.61 -7.10
C TYR A 501 17.81 -40.55 -8.31
N PRO A 502 16.63 -40.97 -8.77
CA PRO A 502 16.51 -42.07 -9.74
C PRO A 502 17.07 -41.83 -11.15
N TRP A 503 17.42 -40.58 -11.51
CA TRP A 503 18.04 -40.25 -12.79
C TRP A 503 19.56 -40.27 -12.75
N THR A 504 20.15 -40.19 -11.58
CA THR A 504 21.59 -40.00 -11.41
C THR A 504 22.33 -41.30 -11.69
N GLU A 505 23.62 -41.20 -11.92
CA GLU A 505 24.52 -42.35 -12.04
C GLU A 505 24.49 -43.21 -10.78
N ALA A 506 24.25 -42.64 -9.60
CA ALA A 506 23.99 -43.41 -8.38
C ALA A 506 22.73 -44.28 -8.46
N GLY A 507 21.63 -43.73 -9.00
CA GLY A 507 20.41 -44.49 -9.24
C GLY A 507 20.62 -45.61 -10.26
N LYS A 508 21.35 -45.33 -11.35
CA LYS A 508 21.68 -46.32 -12.39
C LYS A 508 22.63 -47.41 -11.89
N ALA A 509 23.58 -47.05 -11.03
CA ALA A 509 24.50 -47.96 -10.36
C ALA A 509 23.82 -48.84 -9.30
N GLY A 510 22.55 -48.54 -8.97
CA GLY A 510 21.72 -49.36 -8.10
C GLY A 510 21.95 -49.12 -6.61
N LEU A 511 22.44 -47.93 -6.22
CA LEU A 511 22.37 -47.48 -4.82
C LEU A 511 20.92 -47.38 -4.35
N ARG A 512 20.68 -47.64 -3.07
CA ARG A 512 19.34 -47.68 -2.47
C ARG A 512 19.29 -46.89 -1.17
N VAL A 513 18.11 -46.36 -0.86
CA VAL A 513 17.82 -45.80 0.47
C VAL A 513 18.05 -46.89 1.52
N GLY A 514 18.87 -46.58 2.52
CA GLY A 514 19.26 -47.49 3.60
C GLY A 514 20.64 -48.12 3.45
N ASP A 515 21.28 -48.07 2.27
CA ASP A 515 22.68 -48.48 2.14
C ASP A 515 23.58 -47.59 3.00
N ILE A 516 24.62 -48.14 3.62
CA ILE A 516 25.62 -47.37 4.38
C ILE A 516 26.93 -47.34 3.60
N ILE A 517 27.37 -46.17 3.18
CA ILE A 517 28.66 -45.97 2.51
C ILE A 517 29.77 -45.98 3.56
N LEU A 518 30.64 -46.98 3.46
CA LEU A 518 31.77 -47.22 4.36
C LEU A 518 33.09 -46.67 3.80
N ALA A 519 33.27 -46.66 2.48
CA ALA A 519 34.51 -46.21 1.84
C ALA A 519 34.28 -45.68 0.41
N VAL A 520 35.18 -44.81 -0.05
CA VAL A 520 35.26 -44.29 -1.43
C VAL A 520 36.68 -44.55 -1.98
N ASN A 521 36.84 -45.24 -3.11
CA ASN A 521 38.15 -45.54 -3.75
C ASN A 521 39.20 -46.09 -2.77
N ASP A 522 38.79 -47.08 -1.96
CA ASP A 522 39.60 -47.71 -0.90
C ASP A 522 40.00 -46.77 0.28
N THR A 523 39.43 -45.57 0.37
CA THR A 523 39.52 -44.68 1.54
C THR A 523 38.31 -44.87 2.45
N ASP A 524 38.54 -45.39 3.66
CA ASP A 524 37.50 -45.60 4.66
C ASP A 524 36.96 -44.26 5.20
N LEU A 525 35.64 -44.22 5.42
CA LEU A 525 34.93 -43.09 6.02
C LEU A 525 34.73 -43.36 7.51
N GLU A 526 35.33 -42.51 8.34
CA GLU A 526 35.37 -42.72 9.80
C GLU A 526 34.25 -41.97 10.55
N ALA A 527 33.39 -41.28 9.81
CA ALA A 527 32.27 -40.51 10.33
C ALA A 527 31.41 -41.31 11.30
N SER A 528 31.36 -40.86 12.56
CA SER A 528 30.60 -41.52 13.63
C SER A 528 29.91 -40.54 14.56
N ARG A 529 30.08 -39.23 14.33
CA ARG A 529 29.47 -38.15 15.12
C ARG A 529 28.78 -37.15 14.18
N PRO A 530 27.76 -36.43 14.66
CA PRO A 530 27.08 -35.42 13.85
C PRO A 530 28.00 -34.36 13.24
N GLN A 531 29.13 -34.04 13.89
CA GLN A 531 30.13 -33.08 13.40
C GLN A 531 30.89 -33.57 12.16
N ASP A 532 30.86 -34.87 11.88
CA ASP A 532 31.57 -35.49 10.74
C ASP A 532 30.72 -35.43 9.45
N ALA A 533 29.55 -34.75 9.46
CA ALA A 533 28.57 -34.76 8.37
C ALA A 533 29.10 -34.28 7.01
N ASP A 534 30.16 -33.47 6.98
CA ASP A 534 30.76 -32.97 5.74
C ASP A 534 31.88 -33.88 5.20
N GLU A 535 32.28 -34.95 5.89
CA GLU A 535 33.42 -35.81 5.48
C GLU A 535 33.22 -36.42 4.10
N LEU A 536 32.10 -37.13 3.87
CA LEU A 536 31.80 -37.70 2.56
C LEU A 536 31.70 -36.62 1.48
N ARG A 537 31.13 -35.45 1.79
CA ARG A 537 31.06 -34.35 0.82
C ARG A 537 32.46 -33.91 0.41
N ARG A 538 33.37 -33.69 1.37
CA ARG A 538 34.76 -33.29 1.10
C ARG A 538 35.50 -34.33 0.27
N VAL A 539 35.37 -35.61 0.62
CA VAL A 539 35.99 -36.71 -0.14
C VAL A 539 35.51 -36.73 -1.59
N ILE A 540 34.22 -36.48 -1.83
CA ILE A 540 33.68 -36.39 -3.19
C ILE A 540 34.13 -35.10 -3.88
N GLU A 541 34.18 -33.95 -3.18
CA GLU A 541 34.61 -32.65 -3.71
C GLU A 541 36.09 -32.61 -4.15
N ASP A 542 36.94 -33.48 -3.59
CA ASP A 542 38.35 -33.62 -3.98
C ASP A 542 38.56 -34.43 -5.28
N LEU A 543 37.49 -35.03 -5.83
CA LEU A 543 37.53 -35.85 -7.05
C LEU A 543 37.07 -35.06 -8.30
N SER A 544 37.10 -35.71 -9.46
CA SER A 544 36.73 -35.05 -10.73
C SER A 544 35.31 -35.40 -11.20
N VAL A 545 34.63 -34.44 -11.83
CA VAL A 545 33.39 -34.72 -12.57
C VAL A 545 33.68 -35.72 -13.70
N GLY A 546 32.86 -36.76 -13.83
CA GLY A 546 33.02 -37.86 -14.78
C GLY A 546 33.93 -38.99 -14.28
N GLU A 547 34.59 -38.82 -13.13
CA GLU A 547 35.40 -39.87 -12.52
C GLU A 547 34.52 -41.03 -12.02
N GLN A 548 34.93 -42.26 -12.28
CA GLN A 548 34.25 -43.44 -11.74
C GLN A 548 34.83 -43.78 -10.37
N VAL A 549 34.01 -43.72 -9.33
CA VAL A 549 34.38 -44.09 -7.97
C VAL A 549 33.85 -45.47 -7.60
N GLN A 550 34.62 -46.20 -6.81
CA GLN A 550 34.17 -47.45 -6.19
C GLN A 550 33.75 -47.20 -4.75
N LEU A 551 32.46 -47.37 -4.48
CA LEU A 551 31.90 -47.27 -3.14
C LEU A 551 31.85 -48.65 -2.49
N THR A 552 32.40 -48.76 -1.28
CA THR A 552 32.13 -49.90 -0.40
C THR A 552 30.90 -49.58 0.42
N ILE A 553 29.81 -50.32 0.20
CA ILE A 553 28.54 -50.12 0.90
C ILE A 553 28.17 -51.34 1.75
N LEU A 554 27.48 -51.13 2.86
CA LEU A 554 26.79 -52.14 3.63
C LEU A 554 25.30 -52.13 3.28
N ARG A 555 24.79 -53.26 2.77
CA ARG A 555 23.36 -53.45 2.44
C ARG A 555 22.85 -54.66 3.21
N GLY A 556 22.01 -54.42 4.22
CA GLY A 556 21.69 -55.44 5.23
C GLY A 556 22.95 -55.77 6.04
N GLU A 557 23.34 -57.05 6.08
CA GLU A 557 24.58 -57.50 6.76
C GLU A 557 25.75 -57.77 5.80
N LYS A 558 25.59 -57.48 4.50
CA LYS A 558 26.59 -57.80 3.47
C LYS A 558 27.25 -56.55 2.91
N THR A 559 28.57 -56.55 2.91
CA THR A 559 29.38 -55.53 2.23
C THR A 559 29.41 -55.80 0.72
N GLN A 560 29.24 -54.76 -0.08
CA GLN A 560 29.23 -54.81 -1.55
C GLN A 560 30.03 -53.64 -2.10
N ARG A 561 30.68 -53.85 -3.25
CA ARG A 561 31.33 -52.77 -4.00
C ARG A 561 30.40 -52.33 -5.14
N VAL A 562 30.15 -51.03 -5.24
CA VAL A 562 29.30 -50.42 -6.27
C VAL A 562 30.11 -49.33 -6.97
N SER A 563 30.27 -49.45 -8.29
CA SER A 563 30.92 -48.41 -9.09
C SER A 563 29.89 -47.35 -9.51
N VAL A 564 30.18 -46.09 -9.24
CA VAL A 564 29.33 -44.94 -9.58
C VAL A 564 30.17 -43.91 -10.30
N THR A 565 29.69 -43.37 -11.41
CA THR A 565 30.32 -42.22 -12.06
C THR A 565 29.86 -40.94 -11.37
N LEU A 566 30.80 -40.11 -10.90
CA LEU A 566 30.48 -38.80 -10.33
C LEU A 566 29.98 -37.89 -11.45
N GLU A 567 28.82 -37.29 -11.25
CA GLU A 567 28.23 -36.39 -12.23
C GLU A 567 28.38 -34.93 -11.78
N GLU A 568 28.07 -33.99 -12.67
CA GLU A 568 28.06 -32.58 -12.31
C GLU A 568 26.92 -32.28 -11.35
N THR A 569 27.19 -31.49 -10.31
CA THR A 569 26.15 -31.00 -9.41
C THR A 569 25.05 -30.32 -10.22
N PRO A 570 23.76 -30.67 -10.03
CA PRO A 570 22.70 -30.10 -10.85
C PRO A 570 22.62 -28.60 -10.63
N ALA A 571 22.37 -27.86 -11.71
CA ALA A 571 22.26 -26.41 -11.65
C ALA A 571 21.28 -25.96 -10.55
N SER A 572 21.72 -25.05 -9.68
CA SER A 572 20.85 -24.44 -8.69
C SER A 572 19.97 -23.34 -9.31
N GLY A 573 18.94 -22.91 -8.60
CA GLY A 573 18.14 -21.75 -9.00
C GLY A 573 18.91 -20.42 -9.01
N GLU A 574 20.11 -20.38 -8.42
CA GLU A 574 20.95 -19.18 -8.36
C GLU A 574 21.57 -18.83 -9.72
N THR A 575 22.00 -19.86 -10.46
CA THR A 575 22.68 -19.72 -11.76
C THR A 575 21.74 -19.83 -12.96
N ALA A 576 20.49 -20.26 -12.74
CA ALA A 576 19.48 -20.36 -13.78
C ALA A 576 19.27 -19.01 -14.49
N ARG A 577 19.13 -19.06 -15.82
CA ARG A 577 18.90 -17.87 -16.65
C ARG A 577 17.69 -17.10 -16.12
N ARG A 578 17.86 -15.80 -15.89
CA ARG A 578 16.80 -14.90 -15.41
C ARG A 578 16.39 -13.94 -16.51
N VAL A 579 15.10 -13.65 -16.56
CA VAL A 579 14.52 -12.66 -17.45
C VAL A 579 13.66 -11.72 -16.64
N ARG A 580 13.94 -10.42 -16.74
CA ARG A 580 13.11 -9.37 -16.16
C ARG A 580 12.07 -8.92 -17.17
N GLN A 581 10.80 -9.08 -16.82
CA GLN A 581 9.70 -8.44 -17.52
C GLN A 581 9.52 -7.03 -16.93
N LYS A 582 9.81 -5.99 -17.73
CA LYS A 582 9.82 -4.59 -17.28
C LYS A 582 8.42 -3.98 -17.12
N GLU A 583 7.53 -4.19 -18.09
CA GLU A 583 6.18 -3.61 -18.13
C GLU A 583 5.27 -4.14 -17.01
N PHE A 584 5.39 -5.43 -16.68
CA PHE A 584 4.58 -6.10 -15.65
C PHE A 584 5.31 -6.26 -14.31
N GLU A 585 6.60 -5.92 -14.28
CA GLU A 585 7.44 -5.74 -13.09
C GLU A 585 7.69 -7.02 -12.26
N PHE A 586 8.05 -8.10 -12.94
CA PHE A 586 8.46 -9.35 -12.30
C PHE A 586 9.67 -9.97 -13.01
N VAL A 587 10.35 -10.88 -12.33
CA VAL A 587 11.49 -11.63 -12.84
C VAL A 587 11.15 -13.11 -12.78
N VAL A 588 11.45 -13.80 -13.88
CA VAL A 588 11.35 -15.25 -13.97
C VAL A 588 12.71 -15.86 -14.19
N ARG A 589 12.84 -17.14 -13.85
CA ARG A 589 14.00 -17.96 -14.21
C ARG A 589 13.59 -19.30 -14.80
N ASP A 590 14.53 -19.95 -15.48
CA ASP A 590 14.39 -21.34 -15.88
C ASP A 590 14.23 -22.24 -14.64
N ILE A 591 13.42 -23.30 -14.78
CA ILE A 591 13.33 -24.35 -13.77
C ILE A 591 14.50 -25.34 -13.92
N THR A 592 15.09 -25.70 -12.79
CA THR A 592 16.26 -26.57 -12.71
C THR A 592 15.87 -28.01 -12.37
N PRO A 593 16.81 -28.98 -12.47
CA PRO A 593 16.55 -30.32 -11.96
C PRO A 593 16.20 -30.33 -10.46
N MET A 594 16.81 -29.43 -9.67
CA MET A 594 16.52 -29.31 -8.23
C MET A 594 15.09 -28.84 -7.96
N ASP A 595 14.56 -27.85 -8.71
CA ASP A 595 13.17 -27.40 -8.53
C ASP A 595 12.17 -28.53 -8.76
N ARG A 596 12.39 -29.31 -9.84
CA ARG A 596 11.52 -30.45 -10.19
C ARG A 596 11.52 -31.48 -9.07
N MET A 597 12.66 -31.67 -8.43
CA MET A 597 12.81 -32.64 -7.35
C MET A 597 12.14 -32.16 -6.05
N GLU A 598 12.43 -30.93 -5.61
CA GLU A 598 11.84 -30.34 -4.41
C GLU A 598 10.32 -30.27 -4.50
N ASN A 599 9.79 -29.95 -5.68
CA ASN A 599 8.36 -29.84 -5.93
C ASN A 599 7.72 -31.16 -6.43
N ARG A 600 8.50 -32.24 -6.57
CA ARG A 600 8.06 -33.55 -7.10
C ARG A 600 7.35 -33.45 -8.46
N TRP A 601 7.84 -32.60 -9.34
CA TRP A 601 7.39 -32.50 -10.72
C TRP A 601 8.01 -33.57 -11.61
N ASN A 602 7.33 -33.90 -12.71
CA ASN A 602 7.86 -34.82 -13.72
C ASN A 602 9.11 -34.20 -14.41
N ARG A 603 9.97 -35.05 -14.99
CA ARG A 603 11.19 -34.60 -15.66
C ARG A 603 10.93 -33.70 -16.88
N ASP A 604 9.82 -33.95 -17.57
CA ASP A 604 9.33 -33.18 -18.71
C ASP A 604 8.53 -31.93 -18.30
N GLN A 605 8.43 -31.64 -16.99
CA GLN A 605 7.82 -30.40 -16.53
C GLN A 605 8.57 -29.21 -17.14
N ASN A 606 7.78 -28.36 -17.80
CA ASN A 606 8.19 -27.15 -18.48
C ASN A 606 7.57 -25.93 -17.79
N GLY A 607 8.13 -24.75 -18.02
CA GLY A 607 7.66 -23.50 -17.45
C GLY A 607 8.80 -22.64 -16.95
N VAL A 608 8.44 -21.47 -16.43
CA VAL A 608 9.39 -20.56 -15.78
C VAL A 608 8.91 -20.21 -14.38
N LEU A 609 9.82 -20.16 -13.42
CA LEU A 609 9.51 -19.86 -12.04
C LEU A 609 9.63 -18.36 -11.78
N VAL A 610 8.62 -17.77 -11.15
CA VAL A 610 8.66 -16.36 -10.71
C VAL A 610 9.53 -16.25 -9.47
N VAL A 611 10.61 -15.47 -9.55
CA VAL A 611 11.58 -15.29 -8.43
C VAL A 611 11.52 -13.91 -7.80
N GLU A 612 11.04 -12.92 -8.52
CA GLU A 612 10.78 -11.58 -8.02
C GLU A 612 9.44 -11.14 -8.57
N CYS A 613 8.51 -10.75 -7.73
CA CYS A 613 7.30 -10.06 -8.17
C CYS A 613 7.20 -8.76 -7.40
N THR A 614 7.32 -7.64 -8.10
CA THR A 614 7.29 -6.33 -7.46
C THR A 614 5.98 -6.14 -6.72
N MET A 615 6.04 -5.82 -5.42
CA MET A 615 4.87 -5.38 -4.67
C MET A 615 4.25 -4.13 -5.30
N GLY A 616 3.02 -4.29 -5.78
CA GLY A 616 2.26 -3.25 -6.48
C GLY A 616 2.54 -3.09 -7.98
N GLY A 617 3.44 -3.90 -8.54
CA GLY A 617 3.55 -4.06 -9.98
C GLY A 617 2.27 -4.67 -10.56
N TRP A 618 2.06 -4.54 -11.88
CA TRP A 618 0.84 -5.05 -12.54
C TRP A 618 0.65 -6.55 -12.35
N ALA A 619 1.72 -7.34 -12.38
CA ALA A 619 1.65 -8.77 -12.11
C ALA A 619 1.22 -9.07 -10.67
N HIS A 620 1.76 -8.35 -9.68
CA HIS A 620 1.39 -8.52 -8.26
C HIS A 620 -0.06 -8.11 -8.00
N LEU A 621 -0.51 -6.99 -8.56
CA LEU A 621 -1.90 -6.54 -8.44
C LEU A 621 -2.89 -7.55 -9.04
N ALA A 622 -2.48 -8.28 -10.08
CA ALA A 622 -3.26 -9.36 -10.67
C ALA A 622 -3.21 -10.67 -9.86
N GLY A 623 -2.37 -10.74 -8.81
CA GLY A 623 -2.23 -11.88 -7.93
C GLY A 623 -1.07 -12.83 -8.25
N LEU A 624 -0.15 -12.46 -9.15
CA LEU A 624 1.11 -13.18 -9.35
C LEU A 624 2.01 -13.02 -8.12
N ARG A 625 2.74 -14.08 -7.76
CA ARG A 625 3.60 -14.14 -6.57
C ARG A 625 4.92 -14.80 -6.92
N ALA A 626 5.92 -14.62 -6.05
CA ALA A 626 7.10 -15.48 -6.08
C ALA A 626 6.69 -16.95 -5.90
N ASP A 627 7.48 -17.85 -6.46
CA ASP A 627 7.28 -19.32 -6.52
C ASP A 627 6.12 -19.79 -7.42
N ASP A 628 5.46 -18.89 -8.14
CA ASP A 628 4.53 -19.28 -9.20
C ASP A 628 5.29 -19.90 -10.38
N LEU A 629 4.90 -21.11 -10.78
CA LEU A 629 5.38 -21.74 -12.02
C LEU A 629 4.46 -21.34 -13.18
N ILE A 630 4.91 -20.46 -14.06
CA ILE A 630 4.17 -20.05 -15.25
C ILE A 630 4.24 -21.16 -16.31
N LEU A 631 3.07 -21.66 -16.73
CA LEU A 631 2.92 -22.76 -17.68
C LEU A 631 2.54 -22.26 -19.09
N SER A 632 1.71 -21.23 -19.17
CA SER A 632 1.35 -20.61 -20.45
C SER A 632 0.92 -19.15 -20.28
N ILE A 633 1.09 -18.36 -21.34
CA ILE A 633 0.64 -16.96 -21.42
C ILE A 633 -0.25 -16.81 -22.66
N ASN A 634 -1.47 -16.32 -22.46
CA ASN A 634 -2.52 -16.23 -23.48
C ASN A 634 -2.78 -17.56 -24.20
N GLY A 635 -2.59 -18.69 -23.51
CA GLY A 635 -2.74 -20.04 -24.06
C GLY A 635 -1.54 -20.55 -24.86
N VAL A 636 -0.46 -19.79 -24.97
CA VAL A 636 0.80 -20.25 -25.57
C VAL A 636 1.69 -20.86 -24.48
N PRO A 637 2.05 -22.16 -24.58
CA PRO A 637 2.90 -22.82 -23.61
C PRO A 637 4.25 -22.14 -23.46
N ILE A 638 4.75 -22.05 -22.23
CA ILE A 638 6.09 -21.54 -21.92
C ILE A 638 6.96 -22.74 -21.55
N ALA A 639 7.99 -23.01 -22.36
CA ALA A 639 8.95 -24.07 -22.08
C ALA A 639 10.03 -23.62 -21.09
N ASP A 640 10.60 -22.45 -21.36
CA ASP A 640 11.74 -21.85 -20.69
C ASP A 640 11.67 -20.32 -20.79
N THR A 641 12.71 -19.63 -20.30
CA THR A 641 12.82 -18.18 -20.31
C THR A 641 12.96 -17.57 -21.71
N ARG A 642 13.44 -18.31 -22.72
CA ARG A 642 13.52 -17.82 -24.11
C ARG A 642 12.13 -17.78 -24.72
N ALA A 643 11.36 -18.86 -24.56
CA ALA A 643 9.97 -18.91 -24.97
C ALA A 643 9.14 -17.84 -24.24
N PHE A 644 9.41 -17.63 -22.94
CA PHE A 644 8.79 -16.56 -22.16
C PHE A 644 9.07 -15.16 -22.75
N GLU A 645 10.32 -14.84 -23.08
CA GLU A 645 10.69 -13.54 -23.68
C GLU A 645 9.98 -13.29 -25.01
N GLU A 646 9.97 -14.29 -25.90
CA GLU A 646 9.31 -14.20 -27.20
C GLU A 646 7.81 -13.93 -27.06
N VAL A 647 7.15 -14.68 -26.16
CA VAL A 647 5.72 -14.53 -25.91
C VAL A 647 5.42 -13.17 -25.26
N MET A 648 6.23 -12.74 -24.29
CA MET A 648 6.06 -11.43 -23.66
C MET A 648 6.34 -10.26 -24.60
N ALA A 649 7.33 -10.37 -25.49
CA ALA A 649 7.59 -9.36 -26.52
C ALA A 649 6.40 -9.20 -27.47
N ARG A 650 5.71 -10.30 -27.80
CA ARG A 650 4.44 -10.25 -28.54
C ARG A 650 3.33 -9.59 -27.74
N VAL A 651 3.14 -9.94 -26.46
CA VAL A 651 2.12 -9.31 -25.59
C VAL A 651 2.31 -7.79 -25.51
N VAL A 652 3.55 -7.32 -25.30
CA VAL A 652 3.86 -5.88 -25.22
C VAL A 652 3.56 -5.16 -26.54
N ARG A 653 3.82 -5.82 -27.68
CA ARG A 653 3.52 -5.29 -29.02
C ARG A 653 2.03 -5.25 -29.32
N GLU A 654 1.28 -6.30 -28.97
CA GLU A 654 -0.15 -6.43 -29.26
C GLU A 654 -1.03 -5.61 -28.32
N ARG A 655 -0.53 -5.29 -27.12
CA ARG A 655 -1.21 -4.48 -26.11
C ARG A 655 -2.63 -4.99 -25.78
N PRO A 656 -2.83 -6.29 -25.48
CA PRO A 656 -4.14 -6.82 -25.19
C PRO A 656 -4.74 -6.21 -23.92
N LYS A 657 -6.05 -5.99 -23.89
CA LYS A 657 -6.75 -5.48 -22.69
C LYS A 657 -6.57 -6.39 -21.46
N VAL A 658 -6.44 -7.71 -21.69
CA VAL A 658 -6.23 -8.72 -20.65
C VAL A 658 -5.12 -9.66 -21.11
N THR A 659 -4.12 -9.89 -20.25
CA THR A 659 -3.11 -10.94 -20.40
C THR A 659 -3.40 -12.05 -19.41
N ARG A 660 -3.73 -13.24 -19.92
CA ARG A 660 -4.05 -14.44 -19.12
C ARG A 660 -2.79 -15.25 -18.88
N ILE A 661 -2.39 -15.39 -17.62
CA ILE A 661 -1.30 -16.26 -17.20
C ILE A 661 -1.92 -17.52 -16.59
N PHE A 662 -1.57 -18.69 -17.12
CA PHE A 662 -1.87 -19.98 -16.51
C PHE A 662 -0.63 -20.46 -15.77
N LEU A 663 -0.79 -20.73 -14.48
CA LEU A 663 0.33 -21.04 -13.59
C LEU A 663 -0.02 -22.18 -12.64
N ARG A 664 1.01 -22.75 -12.01
CA ARG A 664 0.88 -23.67 -10.88
C ARG A 664 1.47 -23.02 -9.62
N ARG A 665 0.71 -23.10 -8.52
CA ARG A 665 1.07 -22.65 -7.18
C ARG A 665 0.64 -23.72 -6.18
N ASP A 666 1.51 -24.10 -5.26
CA ASP A 666 1.20 -25.09 -4.21
C ASP A 666 0.53 -26.37 -4.74
N GLY A 667 1.00 -26.86 -5.90
CA GLY A 667 0.47 -28.05 -6.57
C GLY A 667 -0.88 -27.88 -7.29
N ARG A 668 -1.50 -26.69 -7.26
CA ARG A 668 -2.76 -26.38 -7.94
C ARG A 668 -2.56 -25.44 -9.10
N THR A 669 -3.40 -25.55 -10.12
CA THR A 669 -3.36 -24.64 -11.27
C THR A 669 -4.28 -23.45 -11.07
N HIS A 670 -3.82 -22.26 -11.43
CA HIS A 670 -4.55 -21.00 -11.31
C HIS A 670 -4.50 -20.21 -12.62
N PHE A 671 -5.49 -19.34 -12.80
CA PHE A 671 -5.43 -18.26 -13.77
C PHE A 671 -5.21 -16.94 -13.05
N VAL A 672 -4.27 -16.16 -13.58
CA VAL A 672 -4.04 -14.77 -13.22
C VAL A 672 -4.34 -13.91 -14.45
N PHE A 673 -5.11 -12.83 -14.27
CA PHE A 673 -5.52 -11.93 -15.34
C PHE A 673 -4.89 -10.57 -15.10
N ILE A 674 -3.86 -10.23 -15.87
CA ILE A 674 -3.23 -8.91 -15.83
C ILE A 674 -4.00 -7.99 -16.78
N GLU A 675 -4.56 -6.90 -16.26
CA GLU A 675 -5.25 -5.87 -17.04
C GLU A 675 -4.45 -4.56 -17.08
N PRO A 676 -3.38 -4.48 -17.89
CA PRO A 676 -2.52 -3.33 -17.92
C PRO A 676 -3.18 -2.12 -18.59
N ASP A 677 -2.93 -0.93 -18.03
CA ASP A 677 -3.16 0.33 -18.71
C ASP A 677 -1.94 0.63 -19.60
N TRP A 678 -2.01 0.21 -20.87
CA TRP A 678 -0.89 0.32 -21.82
C TRP A 678 -0.41 1.76 -22.03
N ALA A 679 -1.29 2.74 -21.92
CA ALA A 679 -0.94 4.16 -22.03
C ALA A 679 -0.09 4.65 -20.85
N LYS A 680 -0.16 3.97 -19.69
CA LYS A 680 0.70 4.26 -18.52
C LYS A 680 1.99 3.44 -18.51
N LEU A 681 2.05 2.35 -19.28
CA LEU A 681 3.21 1.46 -19.31
C LEU A 681 4.24 1.81 -20.36
N LEU A 682 3.79 2.37 -21.47
CA LEU A 682 4.62 2.72 -22.60
C LEU A 682 4.40 4.20 -22.92
N PRO A 683 5.47 5.02 -23.03
CA PRO A 683 5.36 6.41 -23.42
C PRO A 683 4.82 6.59 -24.86
#